data_AF-A0A2R7YY36-F1
#
_entry.id   AF-A0A2R7YY36-F1
#
_cell.length_a   1.000
_cell.length_b   1.000
_cell.length_c   1.000
_cell.angle_alpha   90.00
_cell.angle_beta   90.00
_cell.angle_gamma   90.00
#
_symmetry.space_group_name_H-M   'P 1'
#
loop_
_entity.id
_entity.type
_entity.pdbx_description
1 polymer ?
#
loop_
_entity_poly.entity_id
_entity_poly.type
_entity_poly.pdbx_seq_one_letter_code
_entity_poly.pdbx_strand_id
1 'polypeptide(L)'
;MPIRSIAVLGLMAVSSLVVVATPVATPVAQAATVDITVDGGRRLQTMSALGANINPGSWDDGNLEPALDLLIDQQGMKTFRVAMDMMDWESTNDDDDPRTFNWDYYDPIYSGRVDFDTDLVGSNFADTWAVIDYLHRKGIPDSGIVLSFMGPGPEWMGGKSLAPGQDDEFVESVLSAAWWGYSHGHTFGLFSPNNEMDIDLNEGVTIEDNRYADILDRLAGRMDDLGMDGVQLVGPETCCNVDYARSMKRYPTLMARLGHFDFHNYGGNDNGAAAASAGAGKDFWISEYGEWDHTFAYLEQGAAGLLMWEAYDSVYNHAVVNGHGREPGNDSLSFGITPMLAYDEASRTYTPRDEFFYFGQLFKWVPIGAQRISAESTNGDVTIEAFHDAAIGRVTLVGQNSSDSEQTLSIALNDVTASTLEYFQTNAESRMAQGADVPVGANGAASVTVPGDTTFTLTGTDGTVSVPPPSPTPSPTPTPTSSPDPSPSPSPSPSPSPSPSPSPDPSPSPSPTPSPTPSPDPAPTPSSEPLLGLDTVQGFADNDAAGEAEAFQFTATDTGRADTVTLYVDSGSRADTLDIGIYTDVDGNPGTLLASGQLDDLRPASWNTADLASDLTLTRGTAYWIGVLGTGGALHFRAGLTGQCSQSNARTGLTELPTSWRTGTWWPTCHMSAYVSDPTTAEPVAATGSSDWLNPGRRPGANRW
;
A
#
# COMPACT_ATOMS: atom_id res chain seq x y z
N MET A 1 -75.06 -35.38 -17.80
CA MET A 1 -74.38 -34.40 -16.93
C MET A 1 -74.08 -35.06 -15.59
N PRO A 2 -72.97 -34.79 -14.90
CA PRO A 2 -71.57 -34.67 -15.31
C PRO A 2 -70.71 -35.84 -14.75
N ILE A 3 -69.39 -35.66 -14.79
CA ILE A 3 -68.27 -36.64 -14.79
C ILE A 3 -67.71 -36.95 -13.38
N ARG A 4 -67.10 -38.15 -13.22
CA ARG A 4 -65.83 -38.55 -12.50
C ARG A 4 -66.00 -39.98 -11.91
N SER A 5 -65.12 -40.99 -12.05
CA SER A 5 -63.66 -41.06 -11.83
C SER A 5 -63.04 -42.47 -12.16
N ILE A 6 -61.74 -42.48 -12.55
CA ILE A 6 -60.60 -43.40 -12.19
C ILE A 6 -60.31 -44.76 -12.92
N ALA A 7 -59.06 -44.82 -13.46
CA ALA A 7 -58.04 -45.91 -13.70
C ALA A 7 -58.36 -47.08 -14.69
N VAL A 8 -57.44 -47.74 -15.43
CA VAL A 8 -56.07 -48.29 -15.21
C VAL A 8 -55.38 -48.59 -16.58
N LEU A 9 -54.04 -48.66 -16.57
CA LEU A 9 -53.01 -49.17 -17.53
C LEU A 9 -53.41 -49.87 -18.84
N GLY A 10 -52.65 -49.55 -19.91
CA GLY A 10 -52.44 -50.41 -21.09
C GLY A 10 -51.07 -50.14 -21.74
N LEU A 11 -50.14 -51.10 -21.59
CA LEU A 11 -48.81 -51.13 -22.20
C LEU A 11 -48.94 -51.29 -23.74
N MET A 12 -48.27 -50.46 -24.54
CA MET A 12 -47.96 -50.76 -25.94
C MET A 12 -46.48 -50.53 -26.21
N ALA A 13 -45.79 -51.61 -26.59
CA ALA A 13 -44.41 -51.61 -27.02
C ALA A 13 -44.28 -51.00 -28.42
N VAL A 14 -43.38 -50.02 -28.59
CA VAL A 14 -42.96 -49.50 -29.89
C VAL A 14 -41.48 -49.83 -30.06
N SER A 15 -41.19 -50.74 -30.98
CA SER A 15 -39.85 -51.15 -31.37
C SER A 15 -39.10 -49.97 -31.98
N SER A 16 -38.07 -49.48 -31.28
CA SER A 16 -37.14 -48.47 -31.82
C SER A 16 -35.98 -49.18 -32.52
N LEU A 17 -35.86 -48.95 -33.82
CA LEU A 17 -34.74 -49.39 -34.65
C LEU A 17 -33.50 -48.57 -34.25
N VAL A 18 -32.54 -49.18 -33.55
CA VAL A 18 -31.25 -48.54 -33.25
C VAL A 18 -30.39 -48.62 -34.51
N VAL A 19 -30.29 -47.51 -35.24
CA VAL A 19 -29.23 -47.31 -36.23
C VAL A 19 -27.97 -46.99 -35.45
N VAL A 20 -27.05 -47.94 -35.36
CA VAL A 20 -25.68 -47.68 -34.88
C VAL A 20 -24.98 -46.90 -35.99
N ALA A 21 -25.06 -45.57 -35.92
CA ALA A 21 -24.16 -44.71 -36.67
C ALA A 21 -22.77 -44.88 -36.04
N THR A 22 -21.85 -45.55 -36.74
CA THR A 22 -20.43 -45.45 -36.40
C THR A 22 -20.04 -43.98 -36.54
N PRO A 23 -19.40 -43.36 -35.52
CA PRO A 23 -18.89 -42.02 -35.68
C PRO A 23 -17.86 -42.05 -36.81
N VAL A 24 -18.18 -41.41 -37.93
CA VAL A 24 -17.18 -41.03 -38.92
C VAL A 24 -16.32 -40.02 -38.18
N ALA A 25 -15.08 -40.41 -37.84
CA ALA A 25 -14.09 -39.48 -37.36
C ALA A 25 -13.97 -38.37 -38.41
N THR A 26 -14.49 -37.18 -38.10
CA THR A 26 -14.09 -35.97 -38.80
C THR A 26 -12.58 -35.90 -38.74
N PRO A 27 -11.87 -35.73 -39.87
CA PRO A 27 -10.43 -35.55 -39.83
C PRO A 27 -10.17 -34.35 -38.92
N VAL A 28 -9.41 -34.57 -37.85
CA VAL A 28 -8.88 -33.49 -37.02
C VAL A 28 -8.12 -32.59 -37.99
N ALA A 29 -8.55 -31.34 -38.14
CA ALA A 29 -7.82 -30.38 -38.94
C ALA A 29 -6.39 -30.33 -38.39
N GLN A 30 -5.40 -30.64 -39.24
CA GLN A 30 -4.01 -30.63 -38.84
C GLN A 30 -3.65 -29.18 -38.48
N ALA A 31 -3.15 -28.96 -37.27
CA ALA A 31 -2.69 -27.64 -36.81
C ALA A 31 -1.76 -27.03 -37.86
N ALA A 32 -1.98 -25.75 -38.20
CA ALA A 32 -1.13 -25.06 -39.16
C ALA A 32 0.27 -24.93 -38.57
N THR A 33 1.29 -25.18 -39.40
CA THR A 33 2.69 -25.04 -38.99
C THR A 33 3.11 -23.59 -39.11
N VAL A 34 3.61 -23.01 -38.03
CA VAL A 34 4.14 -21.64 -37.96
C VAL A 34 5.64 -21.72 -37.67
N ASP A 35 6.45 -21.14 -38.56
CA ASP A 35 7.89 -21.09 -38.34
C ASP A 35 8.23 -19.91 -37.42
N ILE A 36 9.02 -20.20 -36.38
CA ILE A 36 9.55 -19.23 -35.42
C ILE A 36 11.07 -19.23 -35.52
N THR A 37 11.67 -18.08 -35.78
CA THR A 37 13.13 -17.93 -35.84
C THR A 37 13.60 -17.03 -34.71
N VAL A 38 14.46 -17.55 -33.83
CA VAL A 38 15.14 -16.78 -32.78
C VAL A 38 16.60 -16.56 -33.18
N ASP A 39 17.09 -15.33 -33.03
CA ASP A 39 18.46 -14.93 -33.35
C ASP A 39 19.10 -14.21 -32.15
N GLY A 40 19.90 -14.95 -31.39
CA GLY A 40 20.66 -14.45 -30.24
C GLY A 40 21.77 -13.44 -30.59
N GLY A 41 22.19 -13.40 -31.86
CA GLY A 41 23.14 -12.42 -32.37
C GLY A 41 22.52 -11.02 -32.51
N ARG A 42 21.20 -10.93 -32.68
CA ARG A 42 20.45 -9.68 -32.79
C ARG A 42 19.87 -9.27 -31.43
N ARG A 43 20.70 -8.57 -30.65
CA ARG A 43 20.36 -8.04 -29.31
C ARG A 43 19.57 -6.74 -29.40
N LEU A 44 18.57 -6.59 -28.53
CA LEU A 44 17.69 -5.43 -28.42
C LEU A 44 17.90 -4.74 -27.07
N GLN A 45 16.86 -4.31 -26.36
CA GLN A 45 16.96 -3.74 -25.02
C GLN A 45 17.21 -4.80 -23.93
N THR A 46 17.88 -4.41 -22.85
CA THR A 46 18.03 -5.24 -21.64
C THR A 46 16.86 -4.96 -20.71
N MET A 47 16.24 -6.01 -20.17
CA MET A 47 15.15 -5.85 -19.22
C MET A 47 15.70 -5.36 -17.88
N SER A 48 15.25 -4.20 -17.43
CA SER A 48 15.65 -3.56 -16.18
C SER A 48 14.56 -3.56 -15.11
N ALA A 49 13.29 -3.73 -15.50
CA ALA A 49 12.19 -3.92 -14.54
C ALA A 49 11.03 -4.76 -15.09
N LEU A 50 10.48 -5.60 -14.21
CA LEU A 50 9.25 -6.34 -14.40
C LEU A 50 8.58 -6.42 -13.04
N GLY A 51 7.38 -5.85 -12.92
CA GLY A 51 6.87 -5.54 -11.60
C GLY A 51 5.49 -4.89 -11.57
N ALA A 52 5.21 -4.24 -10.45
CA ALA A 52 3.91 -3.69 -10.14
C ALA A 52 4.00 -2.37 -9.36
N ASN A 53 2.94 -1.59 -9.47
CA ASN A 53 2.64 -0.48 -8.59
C ASN A 53 1.96 -1.00 -7.33
N ILE A 54 2.41 -0.52 -6.18
CA ILE A 54 1.92 -0.87 -4.85
C ILE A 54 1.42 0.42 -4.22
N ASN A 55 0.14 0.45 -3.89
CA ASN A 55 -0.44 1.50 -3.07
C ASN A 55 -0.25 1.12 -1.59
N PRO A 56 0.54 1.88 -0.82
CA PRO A 56 0.82 1.58 0.57
C PRO A 56 -0.41 1.62 1.47
N GLY A 57 -1.45 2.40 1.13
CA GLY A 57 -2.65 2.49 1.97
C GLY A 57 -3.39 1.16 2.14
N SER A 58 -3.07 0.14 1.33
CA SER A 58 -3.58 -1.22 1.52
C SER A 58 -2.79 -2.06 2.51
N TRP A 59 -1.66 -1.57 3.04
CA TRP A 59 -0.82 -2.29 3.99
C TRP A 59 -1.63 -2.76 5.19
N ASP A 60 -2.42 -1.86 5.81
CA ASP A 60 -3.46 -2.17 6.81
C ASP A 60 -2.98 -3.23 7.83
N ASP A 61 -1.94 -2.85 8.59
CA ASP A 61 -1.27 -3.72 9.58
C ASP A 61 -0.77 -5.07 9.03
N GLY A 62 -0.30 -5.07 7.79
CA GLY A 62 0.25 -6.24 7.11
C GLY A 62 -0.80 -7.08 6.36
N ASN A 63 -2.05 -6.62 6.26
CA ASN A 63 -3.07 -7.28 5.42
C ASN A 63 -2.66 -7.36 3.94
N LEU A 64 -1.75 -6.51 3.47
CA LEU A 64 -1.21 -6.56 2.11
C LEU A 64 -0.15 -7.66 1.88
N GLU A 65 0.46 -8.20 2.94
CA GLU A 65 1.56 -9.18 2.82
C GLU A 65 1.21 -10.37 1.90
N PRO A 66 0.00 -10.99 1.97
CA PRO A 66 -0.36 -12.09 1.07
C PRO A 66 -0.38 -11.71 -0.40
N ALA A 67 -0.74 -10.46 -0.74
CA ALA A 67 -0.70 -9.99 -2.12
C ALA A 67 0.75 -9.87 -2.60
N LEU A 68 1.62 -9.23 -1.80
CA LEU A 68 3.04 -9.09 -2.11
C LEU A 68 3.72 -10.46 -2.24
N ASP A 69 3.38 -11.42 -1.38
CA ASP A 69 3.84 -12.81 -1.48
C ASP A 69 3.46 -13.45 -2.82
N LEU A 70 2.21 -13.29 -3.28
CA LEU A 70 1.78 -13.80 -4.59
C LEU A 70 2.57 -13.15 -5.74
N LEU A 71 2.76 -11.83 -5.70
CA LEU A 71 3.49 -11.08 -6.73
C LEU A 71 4.99 -11.40 -6.74
N ILE A 72 5.62 -11.61 -5.59
CA ILE A 72 7.06 -11.90 -5.52
C ILE A 72 7.33 -13.38 -5.78
N ASP A 73 6.65 -14.27 -5.06
CA ASP A 73 7.02 -15.68 -5.01
C ASP A 73 6.42 -16.47 -6.18
N GLN A 74 5.21 -16.10 -6.62
CA GLN A 74 4.54 -16.82 -7.71
C GLN A 74 4.68 -16.14 -9.07
N GLN A 75 4.67 -14.81 -9.12
CA GLN A 75 4.88 -14.02 -10.36
C GLN A 75 6.34 -13.67 -10.62
N GLY A 76 7.23 -13.84 -9.65
CA GLY A 76 8.66 -13.58 -9.84
C GLY A 76 9.03 -12.10 -9.96
N MET A 77 8.11 -11.18 -9.65
CA MET A 77 8.35 -9.74 -9.75
C MET A 77 9.56 -9.32 -8.90
N LYS A 78 10.31 -8.32 -9.41
CA LYS A 78 11.54 -7.81 -8.77
C LYS A 78 11.61 -6.31 -8.63
N THR A 79 10.64 -5.59 -9.20
CA THR A 79 10.57 -4.13 -9.16
C THR A 79 9.20 -3.72 -8.65
N PHE A 80 9.15 -2.78 -7.72
CA PHE A 80 7.92 -2.28 -7.14
C PHE A 80 7.96 -0.76 -7.04
N ARG A 81 6.94 -0.12 -7.61
CA ARG A 81 6.70 1.31 -7.41
C ARG A 81 5.77 1.48 -6.22
N VAL A 82 6.33 1.89 -5.10
CA VAL A 82 5.62 2.15 -3.84
C VAL A 82 5.10 3.58 -3.91
N ALA A 83 3.85 3.71 -4.36
CA ALA A 83 3.24 4.98 -4.72
C ALA A 83 2.43 5.53 -3.53
N MET A 84 3.05 6.41 -2.76
CA MET A 84 2.37 7.09 -1.67
C MET A 84 1.38 8.10 -2.24
N ASP A 85 0.15 7.96 -1.81
CA ASP A 85 -0.98 8.73 -2.28
C ASP A 85 -1.18 10.01 -1.44
N MET A 86 -1.70 11.04 -2.11
CA MET A 86 -1.87 12.42 -1.66
C MET A 86 -0.53 13.10 -1.31
N MET A 87 -0.25 14.23 -1.96
CA MET A 87 0.95 15.03 -1.71
C MET A 87 0.71 16.18 -0.72
N ASP A 88 -0.34 16.10 0.09
CA ASP A 88 -0.89 17.20 0.88
C ASP A 88 -0.49 17.18 2.36
N TRP A 89 0.53 16.41 2.73
CA TRP A 89 0.97 16.18 4.12
C TRP A 89 1.42 17.46 4.86
N GLU A 90 1.77 18.53 4.14
CA GLU A 90 2.13 19.82 4.72
C GLU A 90 0.92 20.75 4.84
N SER A 91 0.14 20.57 5.91
CA SER A 91 -1.03 21.42 6.19
C SER A 91 -0.73 22.92 6.26
N THR A 92 0.50 23.28 6.62
CA THR A 92 1.05 24.64 6.64
C THR A 92 2.51 24.60 6.23
N ASN A 93 3.06 25.72 5.75
CA ASN A 93 4.50 25.83 5.55
C ASN A 93 5.24 25.53 6.86
N ASP A 94 6.24 24.66 6.81
CA ASP A 94 6.96 24.19 8.00
C ASP A 94 7.89 25.30 8.54
N ASP A 95 8.50 26.08 7.64
CA ASP A 95 9.14 27.37 7.92
C ASP A 95 9.08 28.37 6.73
N ASP A 96 10.08 29.25 6.54
CA ASP A 96 10.13 30.27 5.46
C ASP A 96 11.36 30.03 4.53
N ASP A 97 12.22 29.04 4.84
CA ASP A 97 13.47 28.72 4.17
C ASP A 97 13.40 27.32 3.53
N PRO A 98 13.14 27.23 2.20
CA PRO A 98 12.91 25.97 1.48
C PRO A 98 14.17 25.06 1.35
N ARG A 99 15.20 25.33 2.16
CA ARG A 99 16.51 24.67 2.18
C ARG A 99 16.78 24.00 3.52
N THR A 100 15.88 24.13 4.49
CA THR A 100 16.05 23.59 5.83
C THR A 100 14.85 22.75 6.23
N PHE A 101 15.09 21.49 6.53
CA PHE A 101 14.03 20.63 7.06
C PHE A 101 13.72 20.96 8.52
N ASN A 102 12.50 21.40 8.81
CA ASN A 102 12.01 21.52 10.17
C ASN A 102 11.60 20.14 10.73
N TRP A 103 12.56 19.39 11.30
CA TRP A 103 12.29 18.05 11.82
C TRP A 103 11.28 18.02 12.99
N ASP A 104 11.14 19.08 13.77
CA ASP A 104 10.09 19.15 14.80
C ASP A 104 8.69 19.11 14.17
N TYR A 105 8.55 19.61 12.93
CA TYR A 105 7.33 19.52 12.12
C TYR A 105 7.20 18.19 11.39
N TYR A 106 8.27 17.75 10.73
CA TYR A 106 8.25 16.58 9.84
C TYR A 106 8.33 15.23 10.56
N ASP A 107 9.06 15.10 11.66
CA ASP A 107 9.25 13.81 12.35
C ASP A 107 7.92 13.18 12.77
N PRO A 108 6.95 13.91 13.38
CA PRO A 108 5.64 13.34 13.68
C PRO A 108 4.89 12.83 12.45
N ILE A 109 5.00 13.53 11.32
CA ILE A 109 4.35 13.16 10.05
C ILE A 109 4.96 11.87 9.50
N TYR A 110 6.28 11.86 9.28
CA TYR A 110 6.96 10.75 8.62
C TYR A 110 7.09 9.50 9.50
N SER A 111 7.03 9.65 10.82
CA SER A 111 6.95 8.52 11.75
C SER A 111 5.55 7.90 11.89
N GLY A 112 4.53 8.45 11.23
CA GLY A 112 3.15 7.98 11.32
C GLY A 112 2.47 8.30 12.65
N ARG A 113 2.92 9.34 13.37
CA ARG A 113 2.29 9.82 14.61
C ARG A 113 1.20 10.87 14.37
N VAL A 114 0.97 11.24 13.12
CA VAL A 114 -0.10 12.13 12.70
C VAL A 114 -1.14 11.27 11.99
N ASP A 115 -2.29 11.07 12.64
CA ASP A 115 -3.47 10.56 11.95
C ASP A 115 -3.94 11.65 11.00
N PHE A 116 -3.75 11.44 9.70
CA PHE A 116 -4.39 12.27 8.69
C PHE A 116 -5.86 11.84 8.56
N ASP A 117 -6.70 12.33 9.47
CA ASP A 117 -8.14 12.14 9.38
C ASP A 117 -8.76 13.18 8.44
N THR A 118 -8.76 12.87 7.14
CA THR A 118 -10.00 13.06 6.41
C THR A 118 -10.25 11.85 5.55
N ASP A 119 -11.52 11.59 5.32
CA ASP A 119 -12.09 10.68 4.33
C ASP A 119 -11.37 10.57 2.96
N LEU A 120 -10.48 11.51 2.60
CA LEU A 120 -9.70 11.61 1.35
C LEU A 120 -8.31 12.27 1.49
N VAL A 121 -7.77 12.39 2.70
CA VAL A 121 -6.45 13.01 2.96
C VAL A 121 -5.63 12.02 3.76
N GLY A 122 -4.35 11.88 3.43
CA GLY A 122 -3.41 11.22 4.32
C GLY A 122 -2.39 10.35 3.62
N SER A 123 -1.24 10.94 3.36
CA SER A 123 -0.01 10.21 3.10
C SER A 123 0.30 9.30 4.28
N ASN A 124 0.05 8.00 4.13
CA ASN A 124 0.37 7.03 5.18
C ASN A 124 1.84 6.63 5.06
N PHE A 125 2.69 7.45 5.67
CA PHE A 125 4.13 7.20 5.71
C PHE A 125 4.47 5.90 6.45
N ALA A 126 3.78 5.57 7.55
CA ALA A 126 4.01 4.33 8.28
C ALA A 126 3.80 3.09 7.39
N ASP A 127 2.70 3.06 6.65
CA ASP A 127 2.41 1.97 5.71
C ASP A 127 3.41 1.94 4.54
N THR A 128 3.80 3.12 4.03
CA THR A 128 4.82 3.25 2.97
C THR A 128 6.14 2.61 3.40
N TRP A 129 6.60 2.94 4.62
CA TRP A 129 7.82 2.36 5.19
C TRP A 129 7.67 0.88 5.48
N ALA A 130 6.51 0.44 5.98
CA ALA A 130 6.26 -0.97 6.26
C ALA A 130 6.28 -1.83 4.99
N VAL A 131 5.72 -1.33 3.88
CA VAL A 131 5.81 -1.97 2.56
C VAL A 131 7.26 -2.08 2.11
N ILE A 132 8.03 -0.98 2.14
CA ILE A 132 9.45 -0.98 1.73
C ILE A 132 10.25 -1.99 2.56
N ASP A 133 10.08 -1.98 3.89
CA ASP A 133 10.76 -2.92 4.78
C ASP A 133 10.35 -4.37 4.51
N TYR A 134 9.08 -4.62 4.17
CA TYR A 134 8.60 -5.94 3.80
C TYR A 134 9.23 -6.42 2.49
N LEU A 135 9.32 -5.57 1.47
CA LEU A 135 9.98 -5.88 0.20
C LEU A 135 11.45 -6.27 0.42
N HIS A 136 12.17 -5.55 1.28
CA HIS A 136 13.53 -5.91 1.69
C HIS A 136 13.60 -7.26 2.40
N ARG A 137 12.67 -7.55 3.33
CA ARG A 137 12.58 -8.88 3.98
C ARG A 137 12.34 -10.00 2.97
N LYS A 138 11.63 -9.71 1.87
CA LYS A 138 11.40 -10.62 0.74
C LYS A 138 12.57 -10.67 -0.26
N GLY A 139 13.64 -9.91 -0.01
CA GLY A 139 14.87 -9.94 -0.81
C GLY A 139 14.84 -9.06 -2.06
N ILE A 140 13.93 -8.10 -2.14
CA ILE A 140 13.95 -7.06 -3.17
C ILE A 140 15.07 -6.07 -2.82
N PRO A 141 16.05 -5.82 -3.72
CA PRO A 141 17.13 -4.86 -3.45
C PRO A 141 16.65 -3.42 -3.63
N ASP A 142 17.42 -2.45 -3.15
CA ASP A 142 17.16 -1.01 -3.33
C ASP A 142 16.81 -0.66 -4.79
N SER A 143 17.57 -1.18 -5.76
CA SER A 143 17.35 -0.95 -7.19
C SER A 143 16.02 -1.47 -7.73
N GLY A 144 15.31 -2.29 -6.95
CA GLY A 144 13.97 -2.81 -7.25
C GLY A 144 12.85 -2.06 -6.54
N ILE A 145 13.14 -0.99 -5.80
CA ILE A 145 12.13 -0.20 -5.08
C ILE A 145 12.17 1.23 -5.59
N VAL A 146 11.04 1.68 -6.13
CA VAL A 146 10.77 3.08 -6.48
C VAL A 146 9.92 3.67 -5.37
N LEU A 147 10.44 4.64 -4.62
CA LEU A 147 9.58 5.52 -3.81
C LEU A 147 8.94 6.52 -4.78
N SER A 148 7.61 6.56 -4.83
CA SER A 148 6.88 7.46 -5.71
C SER A 148 5.82 8.25 -4.97
N PHE A 149 5.57 9.48 -5.41
CA PHE A 149 4.52 10.34 -4.88
C PHE A 149 3.48 10.67 -5.96
N MET A 150 2.21 10.68 -5.54
CA MET A 150 1.06 10.97 -6.39
C MET A 150 -0.04 11.69 -5.60
N GLY A 151 -0.98 12.29 -6.32
CA GLY A 151 -2.04 13.09 -5.73
C GLY A 151 -1.75 14.60 -5.72
N PRO A 152 -2.75 15.43 -5.43
CA PRO A 152 -2.59 16.88 -5.35
C PRO A 152 -1.70 17.24 -4.14
N GLY A 153 -1.02 18.39 -4.24
CA GLY A 153 -0.18 18.92 -3.18
C GLY A 153 -0.96 19.75 -2.16
N PRO A 154 -0.27 20.43 -1.23
CA PRO A 154 -0.92 21.26 -0.24
C PRO A 154 -1.56 22.50 -0.85
N GLU A 155 -2.73 22.89 -0.34
CA GLU A 155 -3.48 24.06 -0.84
C GLU A 155 -2.67 25.36 -0.85
N TRP A 156 -1.79 25.57 0.15
CA TRP A 156 -0.95 26.77 0.21
C TRP A 156 0.18 26.79 -0.84
N MET A 157 0.58 25.61 -1.34
CA MET A 157 1.46 25.46 -2.51
C MET A 157 0.72 25.47 -3.84
N GLY A 158 -0.61 25.62 -3.84
CA GLY A 158 -1.45 25.66 -5.03
C GLY A 158 -2.30 24.40 -5.26
N GLY A 159 -2.25 23.44 -4.33
CA GLY A 159 -3.08 22.24 -4.36
C GLY A 159 -2.76 21.38 -5.58
N LYS A 160 -3.72 21.31 -6.50
CA LYS A 160 -3.62 20.58 -7.77
C LYS A 160 -2.53 21.11 -8.71
N SER A 161 -2.24 22.40 -8.71
CA SER A 161 -1.27 23.00 -9.65
C SER A 161 -0.26 23.86 -8.90
N LEU A 162 1.03 23.59 -9.08
CA LEU A 162 2.06 24.24 -8.29
C LEU A 162 2.05 25.76 -8.50
N ALA A 163 1.81 26.51 -7.43
CA ALA A 163 1.73 27.96 -7.49
C ALA A 163 3.09 28.57 -7.88
N PRO A 164 3.11 29.70 -8.62
CA PRO A 164 4.35 30.36 -8.99
C PRO A 164 5.18 30.73 -7.77
N GLY A 165 6.47 30.36 -7.78
CA GLY A 165 7.41 30.64 -6.68
C GLY A 165 7.54 29.53 -5.65
N GLN A 166 6.72 28.47 -5.72
CA GLN A 166 6.77 27.32 -4.80
C GLN A 166 7.69 26.18 -5.27
N ASP A 167 8.58 26.44 -6.22
CA ASP A 167 9.44 25.41 -6.82
C ASP A 167 10.39 24.78 -5.78
N ASP A 168 11.02 25.62 -4.95
CA ASP A 168 11.97 25.15 -3.94
C ASP A 168 11.23 24.52 -2.74
N GLU A 169 10.03 25.00 -2.41
CA GLU A 169 9.18 24.38 -1.37
C GLU A 169 8.75 22.98 -1.80
N PHE A 170 8.29 22.81 -3.05
CA PHE A 170 7.97 21.48 -3.57
C PHE A 170 9.17 20.52 -3.51
N VAL A 171 10.38 21.02 -3.82
CA VAL A 171 11.62 20.22 -3.69
C VAL A 171 11.88 19.85 -2.23
N GLU A 172 11.69 20.77 -1.29
CA GLU A 172 11.80 20.49 0.14
C GLU A 172 10.83 19.39 0.56
N SER A 173 9.53 19.55 0.27
CA SER A 173 8.49 18.65 0.74
C SER A 173 8.73 17.20 0.31
N VAL A 174 9.04 16.98 -0.97
CA VAL A 174 9.26 15.62 -1.47
C VAL A 174 10.61 15.07 -1.00
N LEU A 175 11.62 15.92 -0.87
CA LEU A 175 12.95 15.47 -0.46
C LEU A 175 13.04 15.20 1.04
N SER A 176 12.37 15.97 1.89
CA SER A 176 12.34 15.77 3.34
C SER A 176 11.75 14.41 3.67
N ALA A 177 10.63 14.04 3.03
CA ALA A 177 10.02 12.72 3.10
C ALA A 177 10.96 11.59 2.66
N ALA A 178 11.53 11.71 1.45
CA ALA A 178 12.43 10.72 0.89
C ALA A 178 13.71 10.55 1.73
N TRP A 179 14.29 11.65 2.19
CA TRP A 179 15.47 11.66 3.05
C TRP A 179 15.18 11.10 4.44
N TRP A 180 14.02 11.39 5.02
CA TRP A 180 13.61 10.83 6.30
C TRP A 180 13.59 9.30 6.22
N GLY A 181 12.86 8.72 5.25
CA GLY A 181 12.82 7.27 5.06
C GLY A 181 14.21 6.67 4.85
N TYR A 182 14.97 7.24 3.92
CA TYR A 182 16.32 6.79 3.59
C TYR A 182 17.28 6.81 4.81
N SER A 183 17.29 7.90 5.58
CA SER A 183 18.16 8.06 6.74
C SER A 183 17.74 7.22 7.96
N HIS A 184 16.49 6.74 7.99
CA HIS A 184 15.96 5.84 9.04
C HIS A 184 16.01 4.35 8.65
N GLY A 185 16.54 4.02 7.47
CA GLY A 185 16.77 2.63 7.03
C GLY A 185 15.71 2.07 6.08
N HIS A 186 14.66 2.84 5.79
CA HIS A 186 13.66 2.52 4.77
C HIS A 186 14.24 2.88 3.39
N THR A 187 15.13 2.01 2.91
CA THR A 187 16.00 2.28 1.76
C THR A 187 15.33 1.92 0.44
N PHE A 188 15.66 2.68 -0.61
CA PHE A 188 15.17 2.52 -1.97
C PHE A 188 16.23 3.07 -2.92
N GLY A 189 16.25 2.59 -4.16
CA GLY A 189 17.25 2.95 -5.16
C GLY A 189 16.74 3.92 -6.21
N LEU A 190 15.42 4.08 -6.32
CA LEU A 190 14.75 4.89 -7.33
C LEU A 190 13.75 5.83 -6.66
N PHE A 191 13.69 7.08 -7.11
CA PHE A 191 12.81 8.11 -6.55
C PHE A 191 12.06 8.88 -7.65
N SER A 192 10.73 8.80 -7.61
CA SER A 192 9.79 9.54 -8.45
C SER A 192 9.07 10.59 -7.59
N PRO A 193 9.35 11.90 -7.77
CA PRO A 193 8.79 12.91 -6.88
C PRO A 193 7.37 13.37 -7.25
N ASN A 194 6.82 12.96 -8.40
CA ASN A 194 5.52 13.41 -8.87
C ASN A 194 4.96 12.46 -9.94
N ASN A 195 3.64 12.46 -10.11
CA ASN A 195 2.90 11.54 -10.98
C ASN A 195 2.02 12.32 -11.95
N GLU A 196 2.05 11.98 -13.24
CA GLU A 196 1.18 12.52 -14.30
C GLU A 196 0.91 14.04 -14.24
N MET A 197 1.96 14.81 -13.98
CA MET A 197 1.90 16.28 -13.85
C MET A 197 1.50 16.99 -15.16
N ASP A 198 1.40 16.25 -16.25
CA ASP A 198 1.02 16.74 -17.58
C ASP A 198 -0.49 16.69 -17.84
N ILE A 199 -1.29 16.19 -16.89
CA ILE A 199 -2.76 16.25 -16.98
C ILE A 199 -3.39 17.05 -15.85
N ASP A 200 -4.52 17.67 -16.18
CA ASP A 200 -5.33 18.44 -15.25
C ASP A 200 -6.33 17.51 -14.54
N LEU A 201 -5.81 16.48 -13.88
CA LEU A 201 -6.50 15.57 -12.95
C LEU A 201 -5.73 15.55 -11.62
N ASN A 202 -6.34 15.10 -10.52
CA ASN A 202 -5.65 15.07 -9.23
C ASN A 202 -4.61 13.93 -9.13
N GLU A 203 -4.01 13.50 -10.24
CA GLU A 203 -3.02 12.40 -10.28
C GLU A 203 -1.68 12.79 -9.68
N GLY A 204 -1.35 14.08 -9.72
CA GLY A 204 -0.15 14.67 -9.13
C GLY A 204 -0.24 16.19 -9.17
N VAL A 205 0.84 16.86 -8.77
CA VAL A 205 0.91 18.32 -8.84
C VAL A 205 1.20 18.74 -10.29
N THR A 206 0.26 19.41 -10.95
CA THR A 206 0.42 19.90 -12.32
C THR A 206 1.56 20.92 -12.42
N ILE A 207 2.55 20.65 -13.29
CA ILE A 207 3.73 21.48 -13.53
C ILE A 207 4.11 21.38 -15.01
N GLU A 208 4.41 22.50 -15.68
CA GLU A 208 4.82 22.50 -17.09
C GLU A 208 6.24 21.94 -17.33
N ASP A 209 6.44 21.38 -18.52
CA ASP A 209 7.64 20.61 -18.92
C ASP A 209 9.00 21.22 -18.55
N ASN A 210 9.24 22.49 -18.89
CA ASN A 210 10.54 23.14 -18.66
C ASN A 210 10.76 23.48 -17.19
N ARG A 211 9.68 23.78 -16.45
CA ARG A 211 9.72 24.05 -15.00
C ARG A 211 9.89 22.78 -14.21
N TYR A 212 9.21 21.69 -14.58
CA TYR A 212 9.40 20.41 -13.94
C TYR A 212 10.83 19.88 -14.13
N ALA A 213 11.39 20.02 -15.33
CA ALA A 213 12.79 19.67 -15.59
C ALA A 213 13.79 20.48 -14.74
N ASP A 214 13.51 21.77 -14.50
CA ASP A 214 14.32 22.61 -13.58
C ASP A 214 14.19 22.15 -12.12
N ILE A 215 12.96 21.86 -11.67
CA ILE A 215 12.68 21.33 -10.33
C ILE A 215 13.42 20.01 -10.10
N LEU A 216 13.39 19.08 -11.06
CA LEU A 216 14.12 17.82 -10.96
C LEU A 216 15.64 18.01 -10.92
N ASP A 217 16.20 19.00 -11.61
CA ASP A 217 17.64 19.33 -11.54
C ASP A 217 18.02 19.89 -10.16
N ARG A 218 17.17 20.75 -9.57
CA ARG A 218 17.35 21.25 -8.20
C ARG A 218 17.26 20.14 -7.16
N LEU A 219 16.28 19.24 -7.31
CA LEU A 219 16.13 18.05 -6.48
C LEU A 219 17.38 17.16 -6.56
N ALA A 220 17.87 16.90 -7.78
CA ALA A 220 19.10 16.12 -7.98
C ALA A 220 20.30 16.71 -7.24
N GLY A 221 20.48 18.04 -7.30
CA GLY A 221 21.54 18.74 -6.58
C GLY A 221 21.36 18.68 -5.06
N ARG A 222 20.14 18.84 -4.54
CA ARG A 222 19.89 18.73 -3.09
C ARG A 222 20.09 17.30 -2.58
N MET A 223 19.78 16.28 -3.38
CA MET A 223 20.11 14.89 -3.05
C MET A 223 21.64 14.66 -2.97
N ASP A 224 22.44 15.38 -3.78
CA ASP A 224 23.92 15.32 -3.70
C ASP A 224 24.40 15.93 -2.39
N ASP A 225 23.83 17.07 -2.00
CA ASP A 225 24.17 17.76 -0.74
C ASP A 225 23.85 16.92 0.49
N LEU A 226 22.81 16.07 0.43
CA LEU A 226 22.44 15.13 1.50
C LEU A 226 23.24 13.81 1.47
N GLY A 227 23.99 13.54 0.40
CA GLY A 227 24.75 12.29 0.24
C GLY A 227 23.90 11.08 -0.09
N MET A 228 22.77 11.26 -0.81
CA MET A 228 21.90 10.17 -1.29
C MET A 228 22.48 9.48 -2.54
N ASP A 229 23.78 9.18 -2.57
CA ASP A 229 24.50 8.67 -3.75
C ASP A 229 23.94 7.34 -4.29
N GLY A 230 23.29 6.55 -3.44
CA GLY A 230 22.64 5.29 -3.81
C GLY A 230 21.27 5.43 -4.47
N VAL A 231 20.70 6.65 -4.52
CA VAL A 231 19.36 6.90 -5.03
C VAL A 231 19.42 7.65 -6.36
N GLN A 232 18.75 7.11 -7.36
CA GLN A 232 18.57 7.72 -8.68
C GLN A 232 17.18 8.33 -8.81
N LEU A 233 17.09 9.41 -9.58
CA LEU A 233 15.78 9.97 -9.95
C LEU A 233 15.18 9.19 -11.11
N VAL A 234 13.86 9.10 -11.15
CA VAL A 234 13.11 8.62 -12.32
C VAL A 234 12.13 9.70 -12.77
N GLY A 235 11.76 9.68 -14.05
CA GLY A 235 10.87 10.68 -14.62
C GLY A 235 10.89 10.69 -16.15
N PRO A 236 9.94 11.37 -16.81
CA PRO A 236 9.10 12.39 -16.20
C PRO A 236 7.85 11.88 -15.49
N GLU A 237 7.44 10.61 -15.65
CA GLU A 237 6.20 10.04 -15.08
C GLU A 237 4.93 10.66 -15.66
N THR A 238 4.97 10.99 -16.95
CA THR A 238 3.85 11.58 -17.67
C THR A 238 2.87 10.51 -18.16
N CYS A 239 1.57 10.82 -18.20
CA CYS A 239 0.55 9.99 -18.89
C CYS A 239 0.95 9.73 -20.34
N CYS A 240 1.52 10.77 -20.97
CA CYS A 240 1.49 10.86 -22.41
C CYS A 240 2.32 11.99 -23.04
N ASN A 241 2.66 13.07 -22.32
CA ASN A 241 3.43 14.17 -22.90
C ASN A 241 4.95 13.94 -22.87
N VAL A 242 5.46 13.41 -23.97
CA VAL A 242 6.89 13.11 -24.13
C VAL A 242 7.81 14.34 -24.24
N ASP A 243 7.29 15.57 -24.33
CA ASP A 243 8.14 16.79 -24.33
C ASP A 243 8.87 17.00 -23.00
N TYR A 244 8.33 16.50 -21.89
CA TYR A 244 8.98 16.56 -20.57
C TYR A 244 10.36 15.89 -20.59
N ALA A 245 10.46 14.69 -21.17
CA ALA A 245 11.74 13.99 -21.34
C ALA A 245 12.74 14.78 -22.21
N ARG A 246 12.25 15.51 -23.23
CA ARG A 246 13.11 16.39 -24.07
C ARG A 246 13.61 17.61 -23.28
N SER A 247 12.79 18.14 -22.38
CA SER A 247 13.15 19.25 -21.50
C SER A 247 14.17 18.82 -20.43
N MET A 248 13.99 17.64 -19.80
CA MET A 248 14.93 17.06 -18.83
C MET A 248 16.35 16.90 -19.40
N LYS A 249 16.49 16.49 -20.66
CA LYS A 249 17.79 16.31 -21.34
C LYS A 249 18.67 17.57 -21.42
N ARG A 250 18.13 18.75 -21.12
CA ARG A 250 18.87 20.01 -21.09
C ARG A 250 19.66 20.23 -19.79
N TYR A 251 19.39 19.42 -18.76
CA TYR A 251 19.89 19.59 -17.40
C TYR A 251 20.92 18.49 -17.05
N PRO A 252 22.23 18.81 -17.01
CA PRO A 252 23.25 17.80 -16.81
C PRO A 252 23.25 17.13 -15.43
N THR A 253 22.90 17.85 -14.35
CA THR A 253 22.85 17.29 -13.00
C THR A 253 21.72 16.28 -12.90
N LEU A 254 20.54 16.64 -13.37
CA LEU A 254 19.42 15.73 -13.53
C LEU A 254 19.79 14.50 -14.38
N MET A 255 20.33 14.68 -15.59
CA MET A 255 20.66 13.54 -16.46
C MET A 255 21.75 12.63 -15.90
N ALA A 256 22.66 13.17 -15.07
CA ALA A 256 23.65 12.36 -14.36
C ALA A 256 23.00 11.47 -13.29
N ARG A 257 21.96 11.97 -12.61
CA ARG A 257 21.24 11.24 -11.56
C ARG A 257 20.06 10.41 -12.05
N LEU A 258 19.55 10.67 -13.25
CA LEU A 258 18.43 9.94 -13.84
C LEU A 258 18.78 8.46 -14.02
N GLY A 259 17.99 7.56 -13.44
CA GLY A 259 18.12 6.11 -13.63
C GLY A 259 17.66 5.70 -15.03
N HIS A 260 16.39 6.01 -15.34
CA HIS A 260 15.75 5.78 -16.62
C HIS A 260 14.71 6.88 -16.90
N PHE A 261 14.27 6.97 -18.16
CA PHE A 261 13.05 7.72 -18.46
C PHE A 261 11.82 6.90 -18.06
N ASP A 262 10.77 7.58 -17.62
CA ASP A 262 9.56 6.90 -17.18
C ASP A 262 8.29 7.54 -17.72
N PHE A 263 7.37 6.68 -18.17
CA PHE A 263 6.15 7.06 -18.88
C PHE A 263 5.02 6.12 -18.54
N HIS A 264 3.80 6.62 -18.60
CA HIS A 264 2.60 5.82 -18.42
C HIS A 264 1.95 5.60 -19.78
N ASN A 265 1.27 4.47 -19.95
CA ASN A 265 0.46 4.24 -21.14
C ASN A 265 -0.51 3.08 -20.98
N TYR A 266 -1.77 3.31 -21.34
CA TYR A 266 -2.82 2.30 -21.30
C TYR A 266 -3.34 1.87 -22.68
N GLY A 267 -2.76 2.38 -23.77
CA GLY A 267 -3.27 2.22 -25.14
C GLY A 267 -2.39 1.40 -26.09
N GLY A 268 -1.42 0.63 -25.59
CA GLY A 268 -0.63 -0.29 -26.41
C GLY A 268 0.35 0.36 -27.39
N ASN A 269 0.75 1.60 -27.13
CA ASN A 269 1.78 2.31 -27.90
C ASN A 269 2.65 3.16 -26.98
N ASP A 270 3.87 3.48 -27.34
CA ASP A 270 4.81 4.18 -26.45
C ASP A 270 4.59 5.71 -26.41
N ASN A 271 3.59 6.25 -27.11
CA ASN A 271 3.38 7.70 -27.30
C ASN A 271 4.63 8.47 -27.81
N GLY A 272 5.61 7.78 -28.40
CA GLY A 272 6.89 8.36 -28.82
C GLY A 272 7.94 8.44 -27.71
N ALA A 273 7.77 7.73 -26.59
CA ALA A 273 8.72 7.62 -25.49
C ALA A 273 10.10 7.16 -25.96
N ALA A 274 10.17 6.16 -26.84
CA ALA A 274 11.44 5.67 -27.39
C ALA A 274 12.17 6.79 -28.16
N ALA A 275 11.44 7.58 -28.94
CA ALA A 275 12.02 8.70 -29.69
C ALA A 275 12.47 9.85 -28.79
N ALA A 276 11.75 10.13 -27.70
CA ALA A 276 12.10 11.20 -26.76
C ALA A 276 13.34 10.87 -25.91
N SER A 277 13.43 9.62 -25.44
CA SER A 277 14.55 9.10 -24.65
C SER A 277 15.81 8.82 -25.48
N ALA A 278 15.66 8.60 -26.80
CA ALA A 278 16.77 8.27 -27.69
C ALA A 278 17.99 9.19 -27.55
N GLY A 279 19.18 8.58 -27.63
CA GLY A 279 20.48 9.25 -27.59
C GLY A 279 20.92 9.77 -26.21
N ALA A 280 20.14 9.50 -25.16
CA ALA A 280 20.48 9.91 -23.79
C ALA A 280 21.40 8.92 -23.06
N GLY A 281 21.55 7.68 -23.56
CA GLY A 281 22.28 6.62 -22.87
C GLY A 281 21.56 6.11 -21.61
N LYS A 282 20.24 6.27 -21.58
CA LYS A 282 19.32 5.80 -20.54
C LYS A 282 18.22 4.99 -21.22
N ASP A 283 17.74 3.98 -20.53
CA ASP A 283 16.58 3.22 -20.98
C ASP A 283 15.29 4.00 -20.69
N PHE A 284 14.16 3.50 -21.17
CA PHE A 284 12.83 4.00 -20.77
C PHE A 284 11.93 2.85 -20.31
N TRP A 285 11.07 3.17 -19.36
CA TRP A 285 10.09 2.25 -18.79
C TRP A 285 8.68 2.71 -19.16
N ILE A 286 7.77 1.74 -19.16
CA ILE A 286 6.34 1.98 -19.00
C ILE A 286 6.01 1.58 -17.55
N SER A 287 6.08 2.53 -16.61
CA SER A 287 5.85 2.29 -15.19
C SER A 287 4.37 2.21 -14.79
N GLU A 288 3.47 2.46 -15.74
CA GLU A 288 2.05 2.36 -15.49
C GLU A 288 1.32 1.92 -16.76
N TYR A 289 0.78 0.69 -16.75
CA TYR A 289 -0.11 0.12 -17.77
C TYR A 289 -0.96 -1.00 -17.16
N GLY A 290 -2.08 -1.35 -17.79
CA GLY A 290 -3.08 -2.24 -17.19
C GLY A 290 -3.48 -3.50 -17.97
N GLU A 291 -3.11 -3.62 -19.25
CA GLU A 291 -3.64 -4.69 -20.11
C GLU A 291 -2.52 -5.57 -20.67
N TRP A 292 -2.69 -6.90 -20.54
CA TRP A 292 -1.73 -7.87 -21.05
C TRP A 292 -1.50 -7.73 -22.56
N ASP A 293 -2.56 -7.46 -23.33
CA ASP A 293 -2.51 -7.36 -24.79
C ASP A 293 -1.57 -6.22 -25.27
N HIS A 294 -1.29 -5.24 -24.41
CA HIS A 294 -0.37 -4.13 -24.70
C HIS A 294 1.10 -4.47 -24.42
N THR A 295 1.38 -5.53 -23.66
CA THR A 295 2.73 -5.91 -23.21
C THR A 295 3.70 -6.12 -24.37
N PHE A 296 3.28 -6.91 -25.38
CA PHE A 296 4.11 -7.19 -26.55
C PHE A 296 4.45 -5.92 -27.33
N ALA A 297 3.47 -5.02 -27.50
CA ALA A 297 3.69 -3.76 -28.19
C ALA A 297 4.75 -2.91 -27.48
N TYR A 298 4.71 -2.79 -26.15
CA TYR A 298 5.71 -2.02 -25.41
C TYR A 298 7.12 -2.62 -25.52
N LEU A 299 7.23 -3.95 -25.43
CA LEU A 299 8.49 -4.64 -25.66
C LEU A 299 9.02 -4.35 -27.06
N GLU A 300 8.19 -4.50 -28.11
CA GLU A 300 8.55 -4.18 -29.49
C GLU A 300 9.08 -2.76 -29.68
N GLN A 301 8.48 -1.80 -28.99
CA GLN A 301 8.85 -0.38 -29.03
C GLN A 301 10.12 -0.05 -28.23
N GLY A 302 10.65 -1.01 -27.48
CA GLY A 302 11.95 -0.91 -26.82
C GLY A 302 11.87 -0.62 -25.33
N ALA A 303 10.69 -0.72 -24.71
CA ALA A 303 10.56 -0.55 -23.26
C ALA A 303 11.43 -1.59 -22.54
N ALA A 304 12.25 -1.10 -21.61
CA ALA A 304 13.17 -1.91 -20.82
C ALA A 304 12.58 -2.28 -19.45
N GLY A 305 11.58 -1.54 -19.00
CA GLY A 305 10.86 -1.79 -17.75
C GLY A 305 9.36 -1.72 -17.97
N LEU A 306 8.62 -2.63 -17.32
CA LEU A 306 7.17 -2.70 -17.37
C LEU A 306 6.64 -2.90 -15.95
N LEU A 307 5.84 -1.95 -15.44
CA LEU A 307 5.17 -2.06 -14.15
C LEU A 307 3.65 -2.00 -14.32
N MET A 308 2.98 -3.05 -13.86
CA MET A 308 1.52 -3.15 -13.89
C MET A 308 0.90 -2.15 -12.91
N TRP A 309 -0.07 -1.35 -13.38
CA TRP A 309 -0.93 -0.51 -12.53
C TRP A 309 -2.00 -1.37 -11.87
N GLU A 310 -2.29 -1.09 -10.59
CA GLU A 310 -3.20 -1.86 -9.75
C GLU A 310 -2.98 -3.39 -9.84
N ALA A 311 -1.90 -3.89 -9.24
CA ALA A 311 -1.67 -5.34 -9.19
C ALA A 311 -2.69 -6.09 -8.32
N TYR A 312 -3.48 -5.37 -7.52
CA TYR A 312 -4.56 -5.89 -6.71
C TYR A 312 -5.68 -4.84 -6.61
N ASP A 313 -6.90 -5.26 -6.28
CA ASP A 313 -7.99 -4.33 -5.98
C ASP A 313 -7.56 -3.42 -4.81
N SER A 314 -7.19 -2.19 -5.11
CA SER A 314 -6.67 -1.20 -4.16
C SER A 314 -7.61 -0.01 -4.03
N VAL A 315 -7.47 0.80 -2.98
CA VAL A 315 -8.20 2.07 -2.84
C VAL A 315 -7.21 3.19 -2.64
N TYR A 316 -7.33 4.23 -3.45
CA TYR A 316 -6.58 5.48 -3.31
C TYR A 316 -7.52 6.68 -3.28
N ASN A 317 -7.12 7.66 -2.48
CA ASN A 317 -7.80 8.90 -2.20
C ASN A 317 -7.86 9.80 -3.43
N HIS A 318 -6.78 9.95 -4.21
CA HIS A 318 -6.82 10.86 -5.37
C HIS A 318 -7.86 10.43 -6.41
N ALA A 319 -8.05 9.13 -6.65
CA ALA A 319 -9.11 8.63 -7.53
C ALA A 319 -10.50 8.91 -6.97
N VAL A 320 -10.69 8.81 -5.65
CA VAL A 320 -11.98 9.16 -5.06
C VAL A 320 -12.23 10.68 -5.20
N VAL A 321 -11.21 11.52 -5.05
CA VAL A 321 -11.30 12.97 -5.33
C VAL A 321 -11.63 13.23 -6.81
N ASN A 322 -11.15 12.38 -7.72
CA ASN A 322 -11.53 12.38 -9.14
C ASN A 322 -12.92 11.76 -9.41
N GLY A 323 -13.60 11.22 -8.40
CA GLY A 323 -14.98 10.73 -8.48
C GLY A 323 -15.14 9.25 -8.83
N HIS A 324 -14.06 8.45 -8.72
CA HIS A 324 -14.06 7.02 -9.07
C HIS A 324 -14.65 6.10 -7.98
N GLY A 325 -14.99 6.65 -6.80
CA GLY A 325 -15.62 5.91 -5.71
C GLY A 325 -14.61 5.36 -4.68
N ARG A 326 -15.13 4.69 -3.64
CA ARG A 326 -14.34 4.20 -2.48
C ARG A 326 -14.20 2.68 -2.39
N GLU A 327 -14.79 1.97 -3.34
CA GLU A 327 -14.73 0.50 -3.37
C GLU A 327 -13.35 0.05 -3.89
N PRO A 328 -12.78 -1.06 -3.39
CA PRO A 328 -11.53 -1.61 -3.91
C PRO A 328 -11.55 -1.81 -5.43
N GLY A 329 -10.46 -1.41 -6.08
CA GLY A 329 -10.35 -1.29 -7.54
C GLY A 329 -11.12 -0.08 -8.09
N ASN A 330 -11.21 1.02 -7.33
CA ASN A 330 -12.04 2.17 -7.67
C ASN A 330 -11.70 2.76 -9.04
N ASP A 331 -10.45 2.71 -9.44
CA ASP A 331 -10.00 3.25 -10.72
C ASP A 331 -10.02 2.21 -11.85
N SER A 332 -9.71 0.95 -11.55
CA SER A 332 -9.84 -0.17 -12.49
C SER A 332 -11.19 -0.20 -13.22
N LEU A 333 -12.28 0.08 -12.50
CA LEU A 333 -13.64 0.12 -13.05
C LEU A 333 -13.86 1.25 -14.07
N SER A 334 -13.09 2.34 -13.94
CA SER A 334 -13.22 3.55 -14.75
C SER A 334 -12.36 3.48 -16.02
N PHE A 335 -11.21 2.81 -15.95
CA PHE A 335 -10.29 2.64 -17.07
C PHE A 335 -10.45 1.31 -17.81
N GLY A 336 -11.27 0.39 -17.31
CA GLY A 336 -11.46 -0.94 -17.92
C GLY A 336 -10.28 -1.87 -17.70
N ILE A 337 -9.43 -1.55 -16.72
CA ILE A 337 -8.30 -2.37 -16.31
C ILE A 337 -8.82 -3.44 -15.37
N THR A 338 -8.27 -4.65 -15.44
CA THR A 338 -8.56 -5.70 -14.46
C THR A 338 -7.30 -5.92 -13.61
N PRO A 339 -7.36 -5.72 -12.28
CA PRO A 339 -6.23 -6.00 -11.40
C PRO A 339 -5.78 -7.46 -11.49
N MET A 340 -4.54 -7.77 -11.09
CA MET A 340 -4.09 -9.17 -11.10
C MET A 340 -4.69 -9.98 -9.93
N LEU A 341 -4.98 -9.34 -8.80
CA LEU A 341 -5.51 -9.98 -7.60
C LEU A 341 -6.83 -9.34 -7.18
N ALA A 342 -7.85 -10.17 -6.96
CA ALA A 342 -9.08 -9.74 -6.32
C ALA A 342 -8.88 -9.60 -4.81
N TYR A 343 -9.47 -8.58 -4.18
CA TYR A 343 -9.51 -8.43 -2.72
C TYR A 343 -10.93 -8.67 -2.20
N ASP A 344 -11.07 -9.57 -1.22
CA ASP A 344 -12.33 -9.78 -0.50
C ASP A 344 -12.24 -9.14 0.89
N GLU A 345 -12.92 -8.03 1.10
CA GLU A 345 -12.88 -7.23 2.33
C GLU A 345 -13.38 -8.03 3.56
N ALA A 346 -14.40 -8.87 3.38
CA ALA A 346 -15.01 -9.63 4.47
C ALA A 346 -14.06 -10.68 5.07
N SER A 347 -13.23 -11.30 4.22
CA SER A 347 -12.26 -12.32 4.61
C SER A 347 -10.83 -11.80 4.68
N ARG A 348 -10.58 -10.58 4.18
CA ARG A 348 -9.25 -9.97 4.00
C ARG A 348 -8.30 -10.88 3.21
N THR A 349 -8.80 -11.43 2.10
CA THR A 349 -8.01 -12.36 1.27
C THR A 349 -7.80 -11.85 -0.14
N TYR A 350 -6.63 -12.15 -0.68
CA TYR A 350 -6.27 -11.88 -2.07
C TYR A 350 -6.33 -13.16 -2.89
N THR A 351 -7.01 -13.11 -4.04
CA THR A 351 -7.18 -14.25 -4.94
C THR A 351 -6.74 -13.90 -6.36
N PRO A 352 -5.85 -14.70 -6.99
CA PRO A 352 -5.46 -14.50 -8.39
C PRO A 352 -6.63 -14.47 -9.36
N ARG A 353 -6.67 -13.45 -10.22
CA ARG A 353 -7.53 -13.35 -11.42
C ARG A 353 -6.81 -13.94 -12.64
N ASP A 354 -7.46 -13.96 -13.80
CA ASP A 354 -6.86 -14.56 -15.00
C ASP A 354 -5.63 -13.75 -15.48
N GLU A 355 -5.66 -12.43 -15.30
CA GLU A 355 -4.56 -11.49 -15.56
C GLU A 355 -3.29 -11.91 -14.84
N PHE A 356 -3.39 -12.37 -13.59
CA PHE A 356 -2.26 -12.93 -12.84
C PHE A 356 -1.51 -13.99 -13.65
N PHE A 357 -2.23 -14.88 -14.33
CA PHE A 357 -1.63 -15.97 -15.08
C PHE A 357 -1.15 -15.57 -16.47
N TYR A 358 -1.69 -14.50 -17.05
CA TYR A 358 -1.21 -13.95 -18.32
C TYR A 358 0.12 -13.21 -18.13
N PHE A 359 0.16 -12.23 -17.22
CA PHE A 359 1.40 -11.51 -16.89
C PHE A 359 2.49 -12.45 -16.37
N GLY A 360 2.12 -13.50 -15.65
CA GLY A 360 3.05 -14.53 -15.16
C GLY A 360 3.78 -15.30 -16.25
N GLN A 361 3.28 -15.31 -17.49
CA GLN A 361 4.03 -15.87 -18.62
C GLN A 361 5.28 -15.03 -18.94
N LEU A 362 5.27 -13.73 -18.67
CA LEU A 362 6.45 -12.89 -18.83
C LEU A 362 7.22 -12.77 -17.51
N PHE A 363 6.57 -12.27 -16.47
CA PHE A 363 7.22 -11.75 -15.27
C PHE A 363 7.94 -12.85 -14.46
N LYS A 364 7.41 -14.07 -14.48
CA LYS A 364 7.99 -15.19 -13.74
C LYS A 364 9.28 -15.72 -14.36
N TRP A 365 9.36 -15.66 -15.68
CA TRP A 365 10.32 -16.45 -16.43
C TRP A 365 11.49 -15.62 -16.97
N VAL A 366 11.29 -14.32 -17.17
CA VAL A 366 12.30 -13.38 -17.66
C VAL A 366 13.01 -12.69 -16.49
N PRO A 367 14.30 -12.97 -16.25
CA PRO A 367 15.05 -12.31 -15.20
C PRO A 367 15.34 -10.84 -15.52
N ILE A 368 15.45 -10.00 -14.48
CA ILE A 368 16.05 -8.67 -14.62
C ILE A 368 17.52 -8.83 -15.03
N GLY A 369 17.94 -8.07 -16.04
CA GLY A 369 19.23 -8.19 -16.71
C GLY A 369 19.22 -9.09 -17.95
N ALA A 370 18.12 -9.80 -18.23
CA ALA A 370 17.98 -10.57 -19.45
C ALA A 370 17.97 -9.65 -20.68
N GLN A 371 18.68 -10.06 -21.72
CA GLN A 371 18.74 -9.35 -22.98
C GLN A 371 17.56 -9.80 -23.84
N ARG A 372 16.66 -8.88 -24.25
CA ARG A 372 15.71 -9.18 -25.32
C ARG A 372 16.48 -9.41 -26.63
N ILE A 373 16.14 -10.45 -27.36
CA ILE A 373 16.76 -10.86 -28.62
C ILE A 373 15.69 -11.02 -29.69
N SER A 374 16.10 -10.96 -30.96
CA SER A 374 15.16 -11.03 -32.08
C SER A 374 14.42 -12.37 -32.11
N ALA A 375 13.10 -12.33 -32.23
CA ALA A 375 12.24 -13.45 -32.55
C ALA A 375 11.28 -13.04 -33.67
N GLU A 376 11.11 -13.90 -34.67
CA GLU A 376 10.27 -13.62 -35.85
C GLU A 376 9.31 -14.79 -36.07
N SER A 377 8.03 -14.48 -36.25
CA SER A 377 6.98 -15.43 -36.61
C SER A 377 6.56 -15.27 -38.06
N THR A 378 6.34 -16.38 -38.78
CA THR A 378 5.80 -16.34 -40.15
C THR A 378 4.27 -16.18 -40.20
N ASN A 379 3.59 -16.20 -39.04
CA ASN A 379 2.15 -16.04 -38.94
C ASN A 379 1.82 -14.83 -38.04
N GLY A 380 1.00 -13.91 -38.54
CA GLY A 380 0.55 -12.73 -37.80
C GLY A 380 -0.36 -13.05 -36.61
N ASP A 381 -0.96 -14.25 -36.56
CA ASP A 381 -1.76 -14.70 -35.42
C ASP A 381 -0.92 -15.29 -34.29
N VAL A 382 0.41 -15.40 -34.48
CA VAL A 382 1.34 -15.86 -33.44
C VAL A 382 2.38 -14.78 -33.19
N THR A 383 2.22 -14.08 -32.07
CA THR A 383 3.18 -13.10 -31.56
C THR A 383 4.20 -13.81 -30.68
N ILE A 384 5.47 -13.41 -30.75
CA ILE A 384 6.55 -14.06 -30.00
C ILE A 384 7.65 -13.06 -29.64
N GLU A 385 8.11 -13.12 -28.40
CA GLU A 385 9.27 -12.39 -27.89
C GLU A 385 10.27 -13.38 -27.30
N ALA A 386 11.56 -13.05 -27.39
CA ALA A 386 12.61 -13.90 -26.87
C ALA A 386 13.62 -13.12 -26.02
N PHE A 387 14.10 -13.79 -24.97
CA PHE A 387 15.02 -13.26 -23.99
C PHE A 387 16.15 -14.24 -23.76
N HIS A 388 17.36 -13.70 -23.57
CA HIS A 388 18.53 -14.47 -23.22
C HIS A 388 19.19 -13.88 -21.98
N ASP A 389 19.23 -14.68 -20.91
CA ASP A 389 20.00 -14.39 -19.73
C ASP A 389 21.33 -15.15 -19.80
N ALA A 390 22.39 -14.43 -20.14
CA ALA A 390 23.74 -14.97 -20.26
C ALA A 390 24.35 -15.36 -18.90
N ALA A 391 23.85 -14.84 -17.78
CA ALA A 391 24.39 -15.15 -16.45
C ALA A 391 24.09 -16.60 -16.04
N ILE A 392 22.95 -17.13 -16.47
CA ILE A 392 22.50 -18.50 -16.19
C ILE A 392 22.31 -19.36 -17.45
N GLY A 393 22.68 -18.85 -18.62
CA GLY A 393 22.55 -19.55 -19.91
C GLY A 393 21.10 -19.90 -20.24
N ARG A 394 20.14 -19.05 -19.86
CA ARG A 394 18.70 -19.27 -20.07
C ARG A 394 18.23 -18.57 -21.33
N VAL A 395 17.44 -19.28 -22.14
CA VAL A 395 16.61 -18.71 -23.19
C VAL A 395 15.14 -18.85 -22.79
N THR A 396 14.37 -17.77 -22.94
CA THR A 396 12.94 -17.73 -22.64
C THR A 396 12.22 -17.11 -23.82
N LEU A 397 11.23 -17.81 -24.37
CA LEU A 397 10.32 -17.31 -25.39
C LEU A 397 8.96 -17.13 -24.73
N VAL A 398 8.33 -15.98 -24.91
CA VAL A 398 6.98 -15.68 -24.43
C VAL A 398 6.16 -15.28 -25.65
N GLY A 399 4.99 -15.90 -25.85
CA GLY A 399 4.21 -15.67 -27.05
C GLY A 399 2.71 -15.85 -26.83
N GLN A 400 1.94 -15.50 -27.85
CA GLN A 400 0.50 -15.64 -27.88
C GLN A 400 0.08 -16.21 -29.22
N ASN A 401 -0.72 -17.28 -29.20
CA ASN A 401 -1.51 -17.70 -30.34
C ASN A 401 -2.89 -17.06 -30.20
N SER A 402 -3.14 -15.99 -30.97
CA SER A 402 -4.39 -15.24 -30.97
C SER A 402 -5.41 -15.80 -31.96
N SER A 403 -5.10 -16.88 -32.68
CA SER A 403 -6.08 -17.58 -33.52
C SER A 403 -7.00 -18.45 -32.66
N ASP A 404 -8.19 -18.72 -33.17
CA ASP A 404 -9.17 -19.65 -32.58
C ASP A 404 -8.77 -21.14 -32.75
N SER A 405 -7.60 -21.39 -33.35
CA SER A 405 -7.17 -22.72 -33.77
C SER A 405 -5.78 -23.06 -33.24
N GLU A 406 -5.57 -24.35 -33.03
CA GLU A 406 -4.27 -24.88 -32.62
C GLU A 406 -3.21 -24.64 -33.70
N GLN A 407 -2.03 -24.15 -33.28
CA GLN A 407 -0.87 -23.92 -34.13
C GLN A 407 0.27 -24.84 -33.71
N THR A 408 0.98 -25.43 -34.67
CA THR A 408 2.23 -26.14 -34.39
C THR A 408 3.40 -25.21 -34.70
N LEU A 409 4.13 -24.82 -33.67
CA LEU A 409 5.33 -24.00 -33.80
C LEU A 409 6.52 -24.87 -34.22
N SER A 410 7.23 -24.44 -35.25
CA SER A 410 8.51 -24.98 -35.71
C SER A 410 9.59 -23.95 -35.39
N ILE A 411 10.31 -24.17 -34.29
CA ILE A 411 11.21 -23.18 -33.68
C ILE A 411 12.65 -23.47 -34.07
N ALA A 412 13.37 -22.44 -34.52
CA ALA A 412 14.81 -22.47 -34.77
C ALA A 412 15.53 -21.50 -33.81
N LEU A 413 16.31 -22.04 -32.89
CA LEU A 413 17.19 -21.28 -32.00
C LEU A 413 18.56 -21.08 -32.66
N ASN A 414 18.89 -19.84 -33.04
CA ASN A 414 20.20 -19.46 -33.58
C ASN A 414 20.96 -18.59 -32.58
N ASP A 415 22.27 -18.85 -32.43
CA ASP A 415 23.17 -18.11 -31.52
C ASP A 415 22.76 -18.09 -30.03
N VAL A 416 21.80 -18.94 -29.65
CA VAL A 416 21.43 -19.31 -28.28
C VAL A 416 21.15 -20.81 -28.23
N THR A 417 21.27 -21.42 -27.07
CA THR A 417 21.14 -22.88 -26.91
C THR A 417 20.30 -23.26 -25.70
N ALA A 418 19.51 -24.30 -25.84
CA ALA A 418 18.89 -25.06 -24.76
C ALA A 418 18.86 -26.54 -25.17
N SER A 419 18.88 -27.47 -24.21
CA SER A 419 18.69 -28.90 -24.51
C SER A 419 17.20 -29.29 -24.55
N THR A 420 16.41 -28.60 -23.74
CA THR A 420 14.98 -28.79 -23.56
C THR A 420 14.37 -27.43 -23.23
N LEU A 421 13.17 -27.16 -23.72
CA LEU A 421 12.35 -26.03 -23.29
C LEU A 421 11.18 -26.56 -22.47
N GLU A 422 11.05 -26.12 -21.23
CA GLU A 422 9.85 -26.30 -20.41
C GLU A 422 8.73 -25.44 -21.02
N TYR A 423 7.54 -26.00 -21.17
CA TYR A 423 6.39 -25.34 -21.78
C TYR A 423 5.31 -25.03 -20.74
N PHE A 424 4.87 -23.77 -20.68
CA PHE A 424 3.80 -23.29 -19.81
C PHE A 424 2.74 -22.56 -20.62
N GLN A 425 1.47 -22.68 -20.25
CA GLN A 425 0.36 -22.08 -21.00
C GLN A 425 -0.74 -21.50 -20.10
N THR A 426 -1.34 -20.41 -20.57
CA THR A 426 -2.47 -19.73 -19.96
C THR A 426 -3.55 -19.48 -21.01
N ASN A 427 -4.77 -19.93 -20.73
CA ASN A 427 -6.00 -19.72 -21.51
C ASN A 427 -7.22 -19.94 -20.59
N ALA A 428 -8.44 -19.93 -21.14
CA ALA A 428 -9.66 -20.10 -20.35
C ALA A 428 -9.72 -21.41 -19.52
N GLU A 429 -8.95 -22.43 -19.90
CA GLU A 429 -8.94 -23.75 -19.23
C GLU A 429 -7.66 -23.99 -18.41
N SER A 430 -6.60 -23.19 -18.62
CA SER A 430 -5.26 -23.40 -18.07
C SER A 430 -4.72 -22.12 -17.45
N ARG A 431 -4.14 -22.22 -16.25
CA ARG A 431 -3.59 -21.08 -15.50
C ARG A 431 -2.12 -21.32 -15.19
N MET A 432 -1.21 -20.85 -16.08
CA MET A 432 0.23 -21.20 -16.07
C MET A 432 0.49 -22.72 -15.98
N ALA A 433 -0.32 -23.54 -16.64
CA ALA A 433 -0.19 -24.99 -16.57
C ALA A 433 1.06 -25.46 -17.34
N GLN A 434 1.84 -26.37 -16.75
CA GLN A 434 2.97 -26.98 -17.42
C GLN A 434 2.48 -28.04 -18.42
N GLY A 435 2.90 -27.92 -19.67
CA GLY A 435 2.71 -28.92 -20.71
C GLY A 435 3.88 -29.90 -20.79
N ALA A 436 3.96 -30.65 -21.89
CA ALA A 436 5.09 -31.54 -22.11
C ALA A 436 6.36 -30.73 -22.45
N ASP A 437 7.47 -31.07 -21.82
CA ASP A 437 8.79 -30.55 -22.17
C ASP A 437 9.10 -30.75 -23.65
N VAL A 438 9.67 -29.72 -24.28
CA VAL A 438 9.94 -29.64 -25.71
C VAL A 438 11.42 -29.93 -25.96
N PRO A 439 11.79 -31.08 -26.55
CA PRO A 439 13.18 -31.38 -26.85
C PRO A 439 13.74 -30.43 -27.90
N VAL A 440 14.97 -29.96 -27.69
CA VAL A 440 15.70 -29.15 -28.68
C VAL A 440 16.74 -30.04 -29.35
N GLY A 441 16.67 -30.15 -30.67
CA GLY A 441 17.64 -30.87 -31.48
C GLY A 441 19.02 -30.22 -31.43
N ALA A 442 20.07 -30.98 -31.72
CA ALA A 442 21.46 -30.48 -31.72
C ALA A 442 21.71 -29.31 -32.71
N ASN A 443 20.79 -29.08 -33.65
CA ASN A 443 20.78 -27.95 -34.58
C ASN A 443 19.92 -26.77 -34.10
N GLY A 444 19.48 -26.75 -32.84
CA GLY A 444 18.62 -25.70 -32.28
C GLY A 444 17.14 -25.80 -32.68
N ALA A 445 16.73 -26.87 -33.37
CA ALA A 445 15.34 -27.03 -33.82
C ALA A 445 14.45 -27.63 -32.71
N ALA A 446 13.28 -27.05 -32.48
CA ALA A 446 12.26 -27.52 -31.54
C ALA A 446 10.87 -27.45 -32.17
N SER A 447 9.91 -28.23 -31.66
CA SER A 447 8.53 -28.14 -32.13
C SER A 447 7.55 -28.39 -30.99
N VAL A 448 6.53 -27.54 -30.90
CA VAL A 448 5.49 -27.58 -29.88
C VAL A 448 4.16 -27.18 -30.50
N THR A 449 3.08 -27.76 -29.99
CA THR A 449 1.72 -27.44 -30.41
C THR A 449 1.07 -26.58 -29.34
N VAL A 450 0.58 -25.40 -29.74
CA VAL A 450 -0.02 -24.40 -28.86
C VAL A 450 -1.51 -24.27 -29.22
N PRO A 451 -2.43 -24.44 -28.26
CA PRO A 451 -3.86 -24.27 -28.51
C PRO A 451 -4.20 -22.84 -28.99
N GLY A 452 -5.39 -22.68 -29.58
CA GLY A 452 -5.94 -21.34 -29.87
C GLY A 452 -6.13 -20.52 -28.60
N ASP A 453 -6.22 -19.20 -28.74
CA ASP A 453 -6.47 -18.25 -27.64
C ASP A 453 -5.58 -18.50 -26.41
N THR A 454 -4.27 -18.74 -26.65
CA THR A 454 -3.34 -19.18 -25.61
C THR A 454 -2.10 -18.30 -25.57
N THR A 455 -1.81 -17.78 -24.38
CA THR A 455 -0.50 -17.20 -24.06
C THR A 455 0.40 -18.28 -23.49
N PHE A 456 1.67 -18.31 -23.89
CA PHE A 456 2.59 -19.37 -23.51
C PHE A 456 4.00 -18.87 -23.23
N THR A 457 4.73 -19.68 -22.48
CA THR A 457 6.17 -19.55 -22.26
C THR A 457 6.89 -20.85 -22.59
N LEU A 458 8.03 -20.73 -23.26
CA LEU A 458 9.00 -21.79 -23.45
C LEU A 458 10.33 -21.34 -22.86
N THR A 459 10.85 -22.05 -21.87
CA THR A 459 12.08 -21.63 -21.18
C THR A 459 13.03 -22.80 -20.97
N GLY A 460 14.32 -22.58 -21.15
CA GLY A 460 15.31 -23.64 -21.00
C GLY A 460 16.71 -23.08 -20.78
N THR A 461 17.57 -23.89 -20.18
CA THR A 461 18.99 -23.55 -20.01
C THR A 461 19.86 -24.39 -20.95
N ASP A 462 21.06 -23.90 -21.24
CA ASP A 462 22.10 -24.63 -21.97
C ASP A 462 22.75 -25.76 -21.14
N GLY A 463 22.31 -25.96 -19.89
CA GLY A 463 22.83 -26.96 -18.97
C GLY A 463 24.21 -26.62 -18.36
N THR A 464 24.72 -25.41 -18.58
CA THR A 464 26.02 -24.98 -18.04
C THR A 464 25.94 -24.49 -16.60
N VAL A 465 24.74 -24.18 -16.10
CA VAL A 465 24.48 -23.72 -14.73
C VAL A 465 23.32 -24.53 -14.11
N SER A 466 23.54 -25.11 -12.92
CA SER A 466 22.48 -25.74 -12.14
C SER A 466 21.60 -24.66 -11.50
N VAL A 467 20.54 -24.25 -12.18
CA VAL A 467 19.54 -23.32 -11.62
C VAL A 467 18.66 -24.08 -10.61
N PRO A 468 18.39 -23.53 -9.41
CA PRO A 468 17.43 -24.14 -8.49
C PRO A 468 16.04 -24.20 -9.15
N PRO A 469 15.29 -25.30 -8.98
CA PRO A 469 13.95 -25.42 -9.57
C PRO A 469 13.02 -24.32 -9.04
N PRO A 470 12.04 -23.85 -9.85
CA PRO A 470 11.04 -22.92 -9.38
C PRO A 470 10.30 -23.50 -8.17
N SER A 471 9.98 -22.64 -7.19
CA SER A 471 9.22 -23.05 -6.00
C SER A 471 7.87 -23.63 -6.42
N PRO A 472 7.44 -24.80 -5.91
CA PRO A 472 6.16 -25.39 -6.28
C PRO A 472 5.01 -24.45 -5.88
N THR A 473 4.00 -24.34 -6.75
CA THR A 473 2.75 -23.64 -6.47
C THR A 473 2.15 -24.17 -5.16
N PRO A 474 1.80 -23.32 -4.18
CA PRO A 474 1.24 -23.79 -2.92
C PRO A 474 -0.09 -24.53 -3.16
N SER A 475 -0.22 -25.71 -2.57
CA SER A 475 -1.49 -26.44 -2.49
C SER A 475 -2.49 -25.64 -1.63
N PRO A 476 -3.80 -25.64 -1.93
CA PRO A 476 -4.79 -24.91 -1.15
C PRO A 476 -4.68 -25.26 0.35
N THR A 477 -4.59 -24.22 1.16
CA THR A 477 -4.43 -24.29 2.62
C THR A 477 -5.62 -25.04 3.24
N PRO A 478 -5.42 -26.19 3.92
CA PRO A 478 -6.51 -26.84 4.63
C PRO A 478 -6.97 -25.98 5.82
N THR A 479 -8.28 -25.84 5.98
CA THR A 479 -8.94 -25.17 7.11
C THR A 479 -8.43 -25.71 8.46
N PRO A 480 -8.11 -24.85 9.45
CA PRO A 480 -7.50 -25.28 10.70
C PRO A 480 -8.45 -26.14 11.53
N THR A 481 -8.03 -27.36 11.83
CA THR A 481 -8.64 -28.20 12.88
C THR A 481 -7.98 -27.89 14.23
N SER A 482 -8.80 -27.72 15.27
CA SER A 482 -8.38 -27.46 16.64
C SER A 482 -7.41 -28.53 17.18
N SER A 483 -6.21 -28.09 17.58
CA SER A 483 -5.21 -28.94 18.25
C SER A 483 -5.47 -29.03 19.76
N PRO A 484 -5.35 -30.22 20.38
CA PRO A 484 -5.45 -30.37 21.84
C PRO A 484 -4.18 -29.93 22.58
N ASP A 485 -4.41 -29.50 23.82
CA ASP A 485 -3.50 -28.89 24.82
C ASP A 485 -2.36 -29.83 25.31
N PRO A 486 -1.09 -29.39 25.39
CA PRO A 486 0.01 -30.21 25.88
C PRO A 486 0.15 -30.22 27.42
N SER A 487 0.42 -31.42 27.95
CA SER A 487 0.64 -31.76 29.38
C SER A 487 2.01 -31.26 29.92
N PRO A 488 2.13 -30.93 31.22
CA PRO A 488 3.33 -30.28 31.77
C PRO A 488 4.54 -31.21 31.99
N SER A 489 5.74 -30.65 31.78
CA SER A 489 7.07 -31.27 31.92
C SER A 489 7.60 -31.28 33.37
N PRO A 490 8.42 -32.29 33.79
CA PRO A 490 8.89 -32.44 35.17
C PRO A 490 10.12 -31.59 35.55
N SER A 491 10.27 -31.40 36.86
CA SER A 491 11.24 -30.56 37.59
C SER A 491 12.70 -31.07 37.59
N PRO A 492 13.73 -30.20 37.59
CA PRO A 492 15.14 -30.58 37.55
C PRO A 492 15.76 -30.92 38.92
N SER A 493 16.78 -31.79 38.87
CA SER A 493 17.59 -32.35 39.97
C SER A 493 18.79 -31.45 40.33
N PRO A 494 19.33 -31.47 41.58
CA PRO A 494 20.34 -30.49 42.03
C PRO A 494 21.78 -30.81 41.59
N SER A 495 22.57 -29.73 41.41
CA SER A 495 23.97 -29.72 40.98
C SER A 495 24.96 -29.78 42.17
N PRO A 496 26.17 -30.39 42.03
CA PRO A 496 27.14 -30.54 43.12
C PRO A 496 28.11 -29.35 43.31
N SER A 497 28.68 -29.31 44.52
CA SER A 497 29.55 -28.30 45.16
C SER A 497 30.92 -28.04 44.46
N PRO A 498 31.48 -26.81 44.53
CA PRO A 498 32.79 -26.49 43.96
C PRO A 498 33.97 -26.78 44.90
N SER A 499 35.14 -27.00 44.29
CA SER A 499 36.48 -27.22 44.89
C SER A 499 37.34 -25.93 44.81
N PRO A 500 38.37 -25.71 45.66
CA PRO A 500 38.96 -24.37 45.86
C PRO A 500 40.28 -24.07 45.12
N SER A 501 40.45 -22.77 44.82
CA SER A 501 41.66 -21.88 44.79
C SER A 501 42.86 -22.20 43.85
N PRO A 502 43.49 -21.18 43.22
CA PRO A 502 44.57 -20.44 43.93
C PRO A 502 44.71 -18.92 43.65
N SER A 503 45.20 -18.24 44.70
CA SER A 503 46.09 -17.05 44.86
C SER A 503 46.14 -15.86 43.87
N PRO A 504 46.21 -14.59 44.35
CA PRO A 504 46.20 -13.37 43.53
C PRO A 504 47.57 -12.94 43.00
N ASP A 505 47.60 -12.37 41.79
CA ASP A 505 48.70 -11.64 41.15
C ASP A 505 48.42 -10.11 41.21
N PRO A 506 49.43 -9.22 41.12
CA PRO A 506 49.33 -7.84 41.58
C PRO A 506 48.65 -6.89 40.57
N SER A 507 48.06 -5.86 41.18
CA SER A 507 47.30 -4.75 40.58
C SER A 507 47.98 -4.03 39.41
N PRO A 508 47.25 -3.82 38.30
CA PRO A 508 47.47 -2.71 37.40
C PRO A 508 46.58 -1.50 37.71
N SER A 509 47.11 -0.34 37.30
CA SER A 509 46.64 1.05 37.37
C SER A 509 45.15 1.29 37.08
N PRO A 510 44.50 2.31 37.70
CA PRO A 510 43.09 2.60 37.47
C PRO A 510 42.78 2.97 36.01
N SER A 511 41.85 2.20 35.43
CA SER A 511 41.15 2.48 34.18
C SER A 511 40.00 3.46 34.43
N PRO A 512 39.63 4.34 33.48
CA PRO A 512 38.54 5.30 33.63
C PRO A 512 37.20 4.60 33.97
N THR A 513 36.44 5.25 34.84
CA THR A 513 35.10 4.86 35.27
C THR A 513 34.17 4.56 34.08
N PRO A 514 33.51 3.40 34.03
CA PRO A 514 32.48 3.14 33.03
C PRO A 514 31.28 4.07 33.25
N SER A 515 30.75 4.56 32.13
CA SER A 515 29.46 5.23 32.02
C SER A 515 28.35 4.33 32.58
N PRO A 516 27.34 4.86 33.28
CA PRO A 516 26.26 4.05 33.84
C PRO A 516 25.59 3.21 32.75
N THR A 517 25.42 1.93 33.05
CA THR A 517 24.56 1.00 32.32
C THR A 517 23.16 1.58 32.18
N PRO A 518 22.54 1.60 30.98
CA PRO A 518 21.14 1.96 30.85
C PRO A 518 20.29 1.03 31.71
N SER A 519 19.35 1.63 32.44
CA SER A 519 18.31 0.92 33.18
C SER A 519 17.57 -0.01 32.21
N PRO A 520 17.14 -1.22 32.63
CA PRO A 520 16.24 -2.04 31.82
C PRO A 520 15.03 -1.20 31.42
N ASP A 521 14.71 -1.26 30.13
CA ASP A 521 13.53 -0.67 29.53
C ASP A 521 12.30 -1.12 30.34
N PRO A 522 11.42 -0.20 30.79
CA PRO A 522 10.16 -0.61 31.39
C PRO A 522 9.42 -1.51 30.40
N ALA A 523 8.92 -2.65 30.90
CA ALA A 523 8.05 -3.52 30.11
C ALA A 523 6.91 -2.70 29.51
N PRO A 524 6.49 -2.97 28.25
CA PRO A 524 5.40 -2.24 27.63
C PRO A 524 4.18 -2.31 28.54
N THR A 525 3.74 -1.15 29.02
CA THR A 525 2.45 -1.00 29.67
C THR A 525 1.39 -1.41 28.64
N PRO A 526 0.46 -2.32 28.95
CA PRO A 526 -0.62 -2.62 28.02
C PRO A 526 -1.36 -1.32 27.72
N SER A 527 -1.43 -0.95 26.44
CA SER A 527 -2.36 0.08 25.99
C SER A 527 -3.77 -0.46 26.23
N SER A 528 -4.50 0.15 27.17
CA SER A 528 -5.87 -0.23 27.48
C SER A 528 -6.81 0.59 26.61
N GLU A 529 -7.43 -0.04 25.61
CA GLU A 529 -8.45 0.59 24.77
C GLU A 529 -9.61 1.14 25.62
N PRO A 530 -10.25 2.25 25.19
CA PRO A 530 -11.43 2.77 25.86
C PRO A 530 -12.60 1.78 25.81
N LEU A 531 -13.48 1.80 26.83
CA LEU A 531 -14.68 0.94 26.89
C LEU A 531 -15.77 1.37 25.89
N LEU A 532 -15.81 2.66 25.59
CA LEU A 532 -16.81 3.34 24.74
C LEU A 532 -16.22 4.68 24.30
N GLY A 533 -16.43 5.07 23.05
CA GLY A 533 -15.97 6.36 22.53
C GLY A 533 -14.58 6.30 21.89
N LEU A 534 -14.01 7.48 21.62
CA LEU A 534 -12.74 7.68 20.93
C LEU A 534 -11.78 8.50 21.79
N ASP A 535 -10.58 7.98 21.98
CA ASP A 535 -9.46 8.64 22.66
C ASP A 535 -8.57 9.46 21.71
N THR A 536 -9.04 9.66 20.47
CA THR A 536 -8.41 10.50 19.44
C THR A 536 -9.13 11.85 19.29
N VAL A 537 -8.34 12.89 19.00
CA VAL A 537 -8.86 14.24 18.73
C VAL A 537 -9.27 14.32 17.26
N GLN A 538 -10.54 14.61 17.01
CA GLN A 538 -11.16 14.55 15.70
C GLN A 538 -11.01 15.88 14.95
N GLY A 539 -11.05 15.84 13.62
CA GLY A 539 -10.70 17.00 12.78
C GLY A 539 -11.70 18.16 12.83
N PHE A 540 -13.00 17.88 13.02
CA PHE A 540 -14.04 18.90 12.89
C PHE A 540 -14.29 19.62 14.23
N ALA A 541 -14.22 20.95 14.20
CA ALA A 541 -14.60 21.78 15.34
C ALA A 541 -16.13 21.98 15.35
N ASP A 542 -16.76 21.60 16.46
CA ASP A 542 -18.19 21.77 16.68
C ASP A 542 -18.44 22.55 17.97
N ASN A 543 -19.65 23.08 18.14
CA ASN A 543 -20.01 23.85 19.32
C ASN A 543 -21.49 23.79 19.70
N ASP A 544 -21.73 23.79 21.01
CA ASP A 544 -23.04 24.00 21.61
C ASP A 544 -23.10 25.35 22.31
N ALA A 545 -24.24 26.04 22.17
CA ALA A 545 -24.50 27.23 22.96
C ALA A 545 -24.65 26.89 24.46
N ALA A 546 -24.37 27.85 25.33
CA ALA A 546 -24.54 27.66 26.77
C ALA A 546 -25.97 27.20 27.11
N GLY A 547 -26.09 26.07 27.80
CA GLY A 547 -27.38 25.47 28.16
C GLY A 547 -28.03 24.62 27.07
N GLU A 548 -27.34 24.34 25.97
CA GLU A 548 -27.73 23.35 24.96
C GLU A 548 -26.94 22.05 25.16
N ALA A 549 -27.61 20.92 24.98
CA ALA A 549 -27.01 19.60 25.15
C ALA A 549 -27.09 18.82 23.85
N GLU A 550 -26.01 18.12 23.54
CA GLU A 550 -25.89 17.23 22.39
C GLU A 550 -25.40 15.85 22.83
N ALA A 551 -25.85 14.79 22.15
CA ALA A 551 -25.41 13.43 22.43
C ALA A 551 -24.96 12.72 21.16
N PHE A 552 -23.93 11.88 21.29
CA PHE A 552 -23.27 11.15 20.21
C PHE A 552 -23.32 9.63 20.49
N GLN A 553 -23.75 8.84 19.50
CA GLN A 553 -23.86 7.39 19.65
C GLN A 553 -22.51 6.69 19.49
N PHE A 554 -22.26 5.70 20.35
CA PHE A 554 -21.12 4.80 20.27
C PHE A 554 -21.55 3.36 20.60
N THR A 555 -20.82 2.38 20.07
CA THR A 555 -20.98 0.98 20.48
C THR A 555 -19.85 0.62 21.43
N ALA A 556 -20.18 0.05 22.60
CA ALA A 556 -19.15 -0.35 23.56
C ALA A 556 -18.24 -1.44 22.98
N THR A 557 -16.94 -1.21 23.02
CA THR A 557 -15.88 -2.09 22.49
C THR A 557 -15.55 -3.22 23.47
N ASP A 558 -15.77 -2.99 24.77
CA ASP A 558 -15.59 -3.99 25.82
C ASP A 558 -16.67 -3.92 26.93
N THR A 559 -16.69 -4.93 27.81
CA THR A 559 -17.56 -5.00 28.99
C THR A 559 -16.77 -4.58 30.23
N GLY A 560 -17.11 -3.45 30.83
CA GLY A 560 -16.38 -2.91 31.98
C GLY A 560 -17.16 -1.88 32.77
N ARG A 561 -16.66 -1.52 33.96
CA ARG A 561 -17.25 -0.46 34.78
C ARG A 561 -16.88 0.91 34.19
N ALA A 562 -17.88 1.75 33.95
CA ALA A 562 -17.70 3.11 33.47
C ALA A 562 -17.43 4.04 34.65
N ASP A 563 -16.19 4.48 34.81
CA ASP A 563 -15.75 5.29 35.95
C ASP A 563 -15.52 6.74 35.60
N THR A 564 -14.97 7.00 34.41
CA THR A 564 -14.71 8.36 33.95
C THR A 564 -15.20 8.53 32.52
N VAL A 565 -15.63 9.75 32.17
CA VAL A 565 -15.78 10.18 30.79
C VAL A 565 -14.82 11.33 30.53
N THR A 566 -14.01 11.20 29.49
CA THR A 566 -13.07 12.21 29.06
C THR A 566 -13.57 12.84 27.78
N LEU A 567 -13.54 14.17 27.67
CA LEU A 567 -13.89 14.95 26.48
C LEU A 567 -12.72 15.87 26.08
N TYR A 568 -12.39 15.92 24.80
CA TYR A 568 -11.48 16.95 24.29
C TYR A 568 -12.23 18.27 24.12
N VAL A 569 -11.87 19.27 24.94
CA VAL A 569 -12.44 20.61 24.87
C VAL A 569 -11.58 21.45 23.93
N ASP A 570 -12.19 21.97 22.86
CA ASP A 570 -11.48 22.74 21.85
C ASP A 570 -11.03 24.12 22.37
N SER A 571 -9.99 24.68 21.73
CA SER A 571 -9.46 26.03 22.00
C SER A 571 -10.51 27.16 21.93
N GLY A 572 -11.56 26.97 21.12
CA GLY A 572 -12.68 27.90 20.99
C GLY A 572 -13.58 27.97 22.22
N SER A 573 -13.50 27.00 23.14
CA SER A 573 -14.46 26.86 24.22
C SER A 573 -14.42 28.03 25.19
N ARG A 574 -15.60 28.45 25.64
CA ARG A 574 -15.81 29.52 26.64
C ARG A 574 -16.73 29.05 27.76
N ALA A 575 -17.07 27.77 27.80
CA ALA A 575 -17.87 27.19 28.88
C ALA A 575 -17.08 27.26 30.20
N ASP A 576 -17.77 27.64 31.28
CA ASP A 576 -17.22 27.62 32.64
C ASP A 576 -17.30 26.20 33.21
N THR A 577 -18.38 25.47 32.89
CA THR A 577 -18.61 24.11 33.38
C THR A 577 -18.99 23.15 32.25
N LEU A 578 -18.69 21.87 32.44
CA LEU A 578 -19.15 20.76 31.62
C LEU A 578 -19.94 19.77 32.48
N ASP A 579 -21.14 19.42 32.04
CA ASP A 579 -21.83 18.22 32.48
C ASP A 579 -21.78 17.19 31.34
N ILE A 580 -21.27 16.00 31.62
CA ILE A 580 -21.05 14.93 30.64
C ILE A 580 -21.60 13.61 31.17
N GLY A 581 -22.25 12.81 30.33
CA GLY A 581 -22.92 11.60 30.79
C GLY A 581 -23.19 10.57 29.71
N ILE A 582 -23.62 9.40 30.16
CA ILE A 582 -23.91 8.24 29.31
C ILE A 582 -25.41 7.97 29.33
N TYR A 583 -26.02 7.81 28.16
CA TYR A 583 -27.43 7.51 27.97
C TYR A 583 -27.63 6.13 27.35
N THR A 584 -28.79 5.51 27.63
CA THR A 584 -29.25 4.32 26.88
C THR A 584 -29.51 4.66 25.42
N ASP A 585 -29.29 3.70 24.52
CA ASP A 585 -29.91 3.73 23.19
C ASP A 585 -31.36 3.22 23.24
N VAL A 586 -32.28 3.96 22.60
CA VAL A 586 -33.68 3.60 22.40
C VAL A 586 -34.01 3.76 20.93
N ASP A 587 -33.95 2.65 20.18
CA ASP A 587 -34.20 2.62 18.73
C ASP A 587 -33.35 3.66 17.98
N GLY A 588 -32.06 3.74 18.30
CA GLY A 588 -31.15 4.71 17.69
C GLY A 588 -31.33 6.15 18.19
N ASN A 589 -31.88 6.35 19.39
CA ASN A 589 -32.00 7.66 20.02
C ASN A 589 -31.47 7.62 21.46
N PRO A 590 -30.85 8.72 21.96
CA PRO A 590 -30.55 8.83 23.38
C PRO A 590 -31.83 8.74 24.22
N GLY A 591 -31.79 7.95 25.30
CA GLY A 591 -32.93 7.64 26.15
C GLY A 591 -32.79 8.15 27.59
N THR A 592 -32.59 7.22 28.53
CA THR A 592 -32.44 7.53 29.97
C THR A 592 -30.98 7.77 30.30
N LEU A 593 -30.69 8.79 31.13
CA LEU A 593 -29.35 9.05 31.64
C LEU A 593 -28.96 7.93 32.63
N LEU A 594 -27.87 7.23 32.34
CA LEU A 594 -27.36 6.11 33.13
C LEU A 594 -26.34 6.57 34.17
N ALA A 595 -25.48 7.52 33.79
CA ALA A 595 -24.43 8.08 34.62
C ALA A 595 -24.05 9.47 34.10
N SER A 596 -23.64 10.38 34.99
CA SER A 596 -23.04 11.66 34.60
C SER A 596 -21.95 12.10 35.59
N GLY A 597 -21.14 13.05 35.15
CA GLY A 597 -20.09 13.72 35.91
C GLY A 597 -20.03 15.19 35.53
N GLN A 598 -19.58 16.03 36.46
CA GLN A 598 -19.49 17.48 36.27
C GLN A 598 -18.05 17.97 36.50
N LEU A 599 -17.64 18.96 35.69
CA LEU A 599 -16.37 19.68 35.82
C LEU A 599 -16.60 21.19 35.83
N ASP A 600 -15.92 21.88 36.73
CA ASP A 600 -16.02 23.34 36.91
C ASP A 600 -14.73 24.10 36.50
N ASP A 601 -13.67 23.39 36.09
CA ASP A 601 -12.36 23.96 35.70
C ASP A 601 -11.93 23.41 34.32
N LEU A 602 -12.66 23.81 33.28
CA LEU A 602 -12.37 23.36 31.91
C LEU A 602 -11.06 23.94 31.38
N ARG A 603 -10.27 23.08 30.73
CA ARG A 603 -9.02 23.44 30.07
C ARG A 603 -9.21 23.37 28.55
N PRO A 604 -9.24 24.52 27.84
CA PRO A 604 -9.30 24.52 26.38
C PRO A 604 -8.07 23.89 25.74
N ALA A 605 -8.23 23.35 24.54
CA ALA A 605 -7.22 22.62 23.78
C ALA A 605 -6.63 21.42 24.57
N SER A 606 -7.46 20.73 25.36
CA SER A 606 -7.01 19.59 26.14
C SER A 606 -8.14 18.61 26.48
N TRP A 607 -7.75 17.39 26.85
CA TRP A 607 -8.63 16.37 27.40
C TRP A 607 -9.05 16.74 28.83
N ASN A 608 -10.35 16.70 29.09
CA ASN A 608 -10.97 17.01 30.38
C ASN A 608 -11.75 15.77 30.85
N THR A 609 -11.39 15.23 32.02
CA THR A 609 -11.92 13.97 32.54
C THR A 609 -12.86 14.21 33.71
N ALA A 610 -14.11 13.75 33.60
CA ALA A 610 -15.12 13.82 34.65
C ALA A 610 -15.36 12.44 35.27
N ASP A 611 -15.38 12.37 36.60
CA ASP A 611 -15.76 11.16 37.33
C ASP A 611 -17.26 10.91 37.20
N LEU A 612 -17.65 9.71 36.78
CA LEU A 612 -19.03 9.25 36.76
C LEU A 612 -19.42 8.77 38.16
N ALA A 613 -20.39 9.44 38.77
CA ALA A 613 -20.92 9.03 40.07
C ALA A 613 -21.92 7.84 39.94
N SER A 614 -21.46 6.69 39.44
CA SER A 614 -22.32 5.53 39.18
C SER A 614 -21.60 4.18 39.28
N ASP A 615 -22.36 3.08 39.43
CA ASP A 615 -21.88 1.69 39.28
C ASP A 615 -22.18 1.14 37.89
N LEU A 616 -22.24 2.01 36.88
CA LEU A 616 -22.61 1.62 35.52
C LEU A 616 -21.59 0.62 34.95
N THR A 617 -22.10 -0.51 34.47
CA THR A 617 -21.31 -1.47 33.69
C THR A 617 -21.77 -1.41 32.24
N LEU A 618 -20.86 -1.08 31.34
CA LEU A 618 -21.09 -1.14 29.89
C LEU A 618 -20.98 -2.58 29.42
N THR A 619 -21.75 -2.95 28.40
CA THR A 619 -21.73 -4.29 27.82
C THR A 619 -21.25 -4.20 26.38
N ARG A 620 -20.18 -4.95 26.06
CA ARG A 620 -19.62 -5.03 24.70
C ARG A 620 -20.70 -5.27 23.65
N GLY A 621 -20.63 -4.54 22.54
CA GLY A 621 -21.58 -4.62 21.43
C GLY A 621 -22.92 -3.93 21.69
N THR A 622 -23.09 -3.27 22.85
CA THR A 622 -24.30 -2.48 23.16
C THR A 622 -24.09 -1.03 22.77
N ALA A 623 -25.08 -0.43 22.12
CA ALA A 623 -25.09 1.00 21.80
C ALA A 623 -25.42 1.85 23.02
N TYR A 624 -24.64 2.91 23.21
CA TYR A 624 -24.82 3.93 24.23
C TYR A 624 -24.61 5.31 23.59
N TRP A 625 -24.98 6.36 24.32
CA TRP A 625 -24.78 7.73 23.86
C TRP A 625 -23.96 8.52 24.89
N ILE A 626 -22.94 9.24 24.44
CA ILE A 626 -22.22 10.21 25.28
C ILE A 626 -22.86 11.58 25.06
N GLY A 627 -23.47 12.15 26.11
CA GLY A 627 -24.09 13.47 26.10
C GLY A 627 -23.21 14.52 26.77
N VAL A 628 -23.16 15.73 26.21
CA VAL A 628 -22.40 16.89 26.73
C VAL A 628 -23.31 18.11 26.89
N LEU A 629 -22.99 18.95 27.87
CA LEU A 629 -23.66 20.21 28.15
C LEU A 629 -22.67 21.21 28.74
N GLY A 630 -22.50 22.36 28.08
CA GLY A 630 -21.74 23.49 28.61
C GLY A 630 -22.62 24.52 29.31
N THR A 631 -22.14 25.09 30.42
CA THR A 631 -22.75 26.31 31.02
C THR A 631 -21.72 27.42 31.24
N GLY A 632 -22.17 28.65 31.48
CA GLY A 632 -21.27 29.82 31.63
C GLY A 632 -20.73 30.40 30.32
N GLY A 633 -20.70 29.61 29.25
CA GLY A 633 -20.39 30.02 27.88
C GLY A 633 -20.56 28.86 26.89
N ALA A 634 -20.26 29.11 25.61
CA ALA A 634 -20.37 28.09 24.58
C ALA A 634 -19.32 27.00 24.78
N LEU A 635 -19.74 25.73 24.70
CA LEU A 635 -18.83 24.59 24.71
C LEU A 635 -18.39 24.34 23.28
N HIS A 636 -17.07 24.36 23.05
CA HIS A 636 -16.51 23.91 21.78
C HIS A 636 -15.77 22.60 22.02
N PHE A 637 -15.96 21.65 21.10
CA PHE A 637 -15.39 20.32 21.16
C PHE A 637 -15.02 19.84 19.75
N ARG A 638 -14.46 18.64 19.67
CA ARG A 638 -14.04 18.01 18.41
C ARG A 638 -14.92 16.80 18.11
N ALA A 639 -15.30 16.65 16.85
CA ALA A 639 -16.13 15.58 16.31
C ALA A 639 -15.72 15.24 14.87
N GLY A 640 -16.30 14.18 14.28
CA GLY A 640 -16.22 13.83 12.86
C GLY A 640 -17.50 14.23 12.09
N LEU A 641 -17.51 14.07 10.75
CA LEU A 641 -18.58 14.55 9.85
C LEU A 641 -19.40 13.45 9.14
N THR A 642 -19.23 12.18 9.49
CA THR A 642 -19.80 11.06 8.72
C THR A 642 -21.21 10.67 9.17
N GLY A 643 -22.29 11.27 8.65
CA GLY A 643 -23.65 10.72 8.74
C GLY A 643 -24.72 11.63 9.38
N GLN A 644 -25.63 11.06 10.18
CA GLN A 644 -26.54 11.74 11.12
C GLN A 644 -26.45 10.98 12.46
N CYS A 645 -25.46 11.29 13.29
CA CYS A 645 -25.14 10.47 14.48
C CYS A 645 -25.17 11.23 15.80
N SER A 646 -25.38 12.55 15.78
CA SER A 646 -25.62 13.33 16.97
C SER A 646 -27.02 13.92 16.98
N GLN A 647 -27.55 14.06 18.19
CA GLN A 647 -28.88 14.57 18.41
C GLN A 647 -28.84 15.59 19.53
N SER A 648 -29.34 16.80 19.27
CA SER A 648 -29.52 17.80 20.32
C SER A 648 -30.72 17.46 21.20
N ASN A 649 -30.72 17.99 22.42
CA ASN A 649 -31.90 17.96 23.27
C ASN A 649 -32.86 19.07 22.86
N ALA A 650 -34.15 18.76 22.71
CA ALA A 650 -35.17 19.76 22.39
C ALA A 650 -35.37 20.83 23.50
N ARG A 651 -34.85 20.61 24.71
CA ARG A 651 -34.82 21.62 25.78
C ARG A 651 -33.49 22.37 25.74
N THR A 652 -33.58 23.69 25.76
CA THR A 652 -32.45 24.61 25.91
C THR A 652 -32.50 25.30 27.28
N GLY A 653 -31.41 25.98 27.66
CA GLY A 653 -31.28 26.61 28.97
C GLY A 653 -31.10 25.59 30.11
N LEU A 654 -30.54 24.42 29.79
CA LEU A 654 -30.23 23.38 30.75
C LEU A 654 -29.06 23.82 31.65
N THR A 655 -29.10 23.41 32.91
CA THR A 655 -27.99 23.57 33.86
C THR A 655 -27.38 22.24 34.29
N GLU A 656 -28.00 21.13 33.87
CA GLU A 656 -27.57 19.75 34.07
C GLU A 656 -28.15 18.89 32.93
N LEU A 657 -27.49 17.79 32.60
CA LEU A 657 -27.92 16.81 31.62
C LEU A 657 -29.27 16.21 32.06
N PRO A 658 -30.29 16.19 31.18
CA PRO A 658 -31.62 15.77 31.57
C PRO A 658 -31.66 14.26 31.82
N THR A 659 -32.36 13.83 32.87
CA THR A 659 -32.52 12.40 33.20
C THR A 659 -33.24 11.58 32.12
N SER A 660 -33.96 12.25 31.22
CA SER A 660 -34.57 11.66 30.02
C SER A 660 -34.34 12.59 28.84
N TRP A 661 -33.83 12.03 27.74
CA TRP A 661 -33.60 12.80 26.54
C TRP A 661 -34.91 13.18 25.86
N ARG A 662 -34.94 14.37 25.25
CA ARG A 662 -36.04 14.79 24.39
C ARG A 662 -35.47 15.03 23.01
N THR A 663 -35.90 14.23 22.05
CA THR A 663 -35.47 14.30 20.65
C THR A 663 -35.55 15.71 20.11
N GLY A 664 -34.38 16.29 19.84
CA GLY A 664 -34.21 17.58 19.19
C GLY A 664 -33.79 17.42 17.73
N THR A 665 -32.87 18.27 17.31
CA THR A 665 -32.39 18.31 15.92
C THR A 665 -31.31 17.26 15.74
N TRP A 666 -31.33 16.59 14.60
CA TRP A 666 -30.26 15.70 14.17
C TRP A 666 -29.20 16.50 13.44
N TRP A 667 -27.95 16.28 13.83
CA TRP A 667 -26.80 16.88 13.17
C TRP A 667 -25.94 15.80 12.52
N PRO A 668 -25.22 16.17 11.44
CA PRO A 668 -24.36 15.24 10.75
C PRO A 668 -23.02 15.01 11.45
N THR A 669 -22.80 15.65 12.60
CA THR A 669 -21.60 15.47 13.40
C THR A 669 -21.70 14.16 14.17
N CYS A 670 -20.61 13.40 14.14
CA CYS A 670 -20.52 12.05 14.65
C CYS A 670 -19.22 11.90 15.42
N HIS A 671 -18.98 10.77 16.08
CA HIS A 671 -17.65 10.42 16.56
C HIS A 671 -16.99 11.53 17.40
N MET A 672 -17.69 12.08 18.40
CA MET A 672 -17.10 13.09 19.27
C MET A 672 -15.81 12.57 19.92
N SER A 673 -14.80 13.44 20.07
CA SER A 673 -13.57 13.19 20.83
C SER A 673 -13.87 13.05 22.31
N ALA A 674 -14.47 11.94 22.67
CA ALA A 674 -14.81 11.59 24.04
C ALA A 674 -14.77 10.08 24.21
N TYR A 675 -14.30 9.62 25.37
CA TYR A 675 -14.21 8.20 25.70
C TYR A 675 -14.48 7.90 27.17
N VAL A 676 -14.78 6.63 27.45
CA VAL A 676 -15.09 6.09 28.79
C VAL A 676 -14.05 5.06 29.20
N SER A 677 -13.58 5.12 30.44
CA SER A 677 -12.53 4.22 30.97
C SER A 677 -12.86 3.62 32.36
N ASP A 678 -12.18 2.52 32.68
CA ASP A 678 -12.21 1.77 33.96
C ASP A 678 -11.08 2.26 34.92
N PRO A 679 -11.21 2.15 36.26
CA PRO A 679 -10.29 2.71 37.25
C PRO A 679 -8.91 2.06 37.32
N THR A 680 -8.63 1.04 36.51
CA THR A 680 -7.26 0.52 36.34
C THR A 680 -6.32 1.47 35.56
N THR A 681 -6.86 2.58 35.06
CA THR A 681 -6.13 3.67 34.40
C THR A 681 -5.70 4.74 35.41
N ALA A 682 -4.54 4.55 36.07
CA ALA A 682 -3.93 5.64 36.84
C ALA A 682 -3.38 6.71 35.88
N GLU A 683 -3.62 8.00 36.21
CA GLU A 683 -3.17 9.19 35.47
C GLU A 683 -1.70 9.13 34.97
N PRO A 684 -1.37 9.80 33.86
CA PRO A 684 0.01 10.08 33.51
C PRO A 684 0.63 10.90 34.65
N VAL A 685 1.68 10.35 35.28
CA VAL A 685 2.43 11.02 36.33
C VAL A 685 2.93 12.37 35.81
N ALA A 686 2.34 13.45 36.32
CA ALA A 686 2.89 14.79 36.16
C ALA A 686 4.32 14.80 36.71
N ALA A 687 5.30 15.01 35.83
CA ALA A 687 6.68 15.29 36.22
C ALA A 687 6.72 16.63 36.97
N THR A 688 6.47 16.59 38.28
CA THR A 688 6.79 17.68 39.19
C THR A 688 8.29 17.68 39.46
N GLY A 689 9.06 18.17 38.48
CA GLY A 689 10.44 18.60 38.71
C GLY A 689 10.44 19.93 39.46
N SER A 690 10.75 19.88 40.76
CA SER A 690 10.82 21.07 41.61
C SER A 690 11.75 22.13 41.03
N SER A 691 11.21 23.35 40.89
CA SER A 691 11.97 24.57 40.77
C SER A 691 12.70 24.87 42.08
N ASP A 692 14.02 24.73 42.06
CA ASP A 692 14.90 25.44 42.99
C ASP A 692 16.31 25.46 42.40
N TRP A 693 16.69 26.59 41.79
CA TRP A 693 18.00 27.25 41.89
C TRP A 693 17.96 28.63 41.20
N LEU A 694 17.67 29.64 42.02
CA LEU A 694 18.21 31.02 42.07
C LEU A 694 18.66 31.76 40.78
N ASN A 695 17.88 32.81 40.49
CA ASN A 695 18.17 34.19 40.02
C ASN A 695 19.63 34.62 39.68
N PRO A 696 19.84 35.53 38.69
CA PRO A 696 21.13 35.88 38.09
C PRO A 696 21.84 37.03 38.81
N GLY A 697 23.17 37.03 38.78
CA GLY A 697 23.95 38.23 39.07
C GLY A 697 25.42 38.03 39.44
N ARG A 698 26.31 38.11 38.45
CA ARG A 698 27.58 38.89 38.44
C ARG A 698 28.51 38.41 37.31
N ARG A 699 28.91 39.34 36.43
CA ARG A 699 30.08 39.24 35.54
C ARG A 699 31.40 39.40 36.35
N PRO A 700 32.58 39.48 35.72
CA PRO A 700 33.42 38.40 35.18
C PRO A 700 34.80 38.36 35.89
N GLY A 701 35.58 37.28 35.74
CA GLY A 701 36.93 37.21 36.32
C GLY A 701 37.83 36.15 35.68
N ALA A 702 38.87 36.62 35.01
CA ALA A 702 39.95 35.87 34.39
C ALA A 702 40.72 34.94 35.36
N ASN A 703 41.25 33.82 34.85
CA ASN A 703 42.70 33.58 34.75
C ASN A 703 43.00 32.17 34.21
N ARG A 704 43.96 32.13 33.27
CA ARG A 704 45.08 31.16 33.07
C ARG A 704 45.01 29.90 33.94
N TRP A 705 45.08 28.69 33.40
CA TRP A 705 46.16 28.09 32.59
C TRP A 705 45.63 27.01 31.67
#